data_AF-A0A182RTE9-F1
#
_entry.id   AF-A0A182RTE9-F1
#
_cell.length_a   1.000
_cell.length_b   1.000
_cell.length_c   1.000
_cell.angle_alpha   90.00
_cell.angle_beta   90.00
_cell.angle_gamma   90.00
#
_symmetry.space_group_name_H-M   'P 1'
#
loop_
_entity.id
_entity.type
_entity.pdbx_description
1 polymer ?
#
loop_
_entity_poly.entity_id
_entity_poly.type
_entity_poly.pdbx_seq_one_letter_code
_entity_poly.pdbx_strand_id
1 'polypeptide(L)'
;MGQGAGPSVVLRRRQRREDERSDANLLNHPSENLRRLIPLDVGVPIGGVAGEAGTNGIQSGLLGRPAMVFILERHNLERLRRLLIRQLRRSLCHRYSLQGFNWLLRQLTEPIGLHDVMWWFVSALTTSDLDVDPTDADSELGLEHPASSCEGHLGRGISRALHAFLSTVSELTLHFPLGSPLQRMAVQCFGLRFVPSDHQFLHRVNVFGNISRILSKSEEEEERALETQSVRDHLLGVTDEAPIEVTLFQDITDLYELTVSSRPALAQALLDNSTETFWESDEEDRGKPKTIELIPGGRAGSSVPGVACQLTLIAVHVDNSRDVACKVTSLLLYGGSHLNSVTGTGELSLLRTIEIDPAACAWQTVPISTTGASNAPASGHYRLEIRGPDATLRIRQVKLYGTRPGNPATSSVPSAPSLPTPRQVQSRLCEQETLRVFRLLTGQVFGKLLEETSTLIGNSGNGASNGSGANVNGGSGEACSTELSPLPSLSESIHDLREHAVGILFSRRKLSHLQKQIIVHVVQAIERETVKARDAWELLLNGEVNIPTTYNDAYCFEMLSMVLALSGSSVGRTYLSQQHHLLKDLLSLAHTGSDRVQRQVTALIRRILPELPSDNVPHNTADSSVPNQHSVDTDSEALLDVLLALIAKSLQVQVKVKNGSNGHQQPSQQNVPPSSLATTVVSLASVTSSSSQILTTGTGSVSRLQRYRWYLRGSIAAKQAESIIALVRDMASGKLSERWATACRSAVASCLLNVTQLEEEYRRSADSCICTATLWLALAALCVIDREQIDRLSSNQWHRQSESNRPLCSNHDDEVTYAVLNCALCGSLCADCDRVLHLNRRARNHHRAVCKEEQDAIRVELHESCGRAKLYWLWAVVDSRTLKGMLEFRGHDPSAGCSTVPVTATGVGVCRFCGATGSSGLLALGNICPDAQCQEYGAVSCTKVHPRCGHACGGIINEGQCLPCLVPNCQSEGESGQYGASMQPRLTQDGEDMCMICFTETLGTAPSIQLRCGHVFHYHCCKTVLMRRWNGPRISFGFAQCPICKVDIEHPSLEPFLASIVALRQDVKRKALMRLEYEGLAKAVTADGTDPTRYAMERYAYYVCSQCGKAYYGGEARCDAELGENFNPQELVCGGCSDVSKAKMCPKHGMDFLEYKCRYCCSVAVFFCFGTTHFCDTCHDDFQRLTNLPKGKLPRCPAGPKATQLTGEECPLHVVHPPTGEEFALGCGICRNAQTF
;
A
#
# COMPACT_ATOMS: atom_id res chain seq x y z
N MET A 1 38.67 8.39 -55.96
CA MET A 1 37.71 8.69 -57.05
C MET A 1 36.38 8.04 -56.71
N GLY A 2 35.26 8.73 -56.92
CA GLY A 2 33.90 8.18 -56.83
C GLY A 2 33.06 8.73 -55.68
N GLN A 3 32.41 9.88 -55.89
CA GLN A 3 31.31 10.38 -55.06
C GLN A 3 30.06 9.49 -55.25
N GLY A 4 29.38 9.11 -54.16
CA GLY A 4 28.11 8.40 -54.16
C GLY A 4 27.07 9.15 -53.32
N ALA A 5 25.97 9.54 -53.95
CA ALA A 5 24.99 10.52 -53.49
C ALA A 5 24.15 10.08 -52.27
N GLY A 6 23.88 11.04 -51.37
CA GLY A 6 22.87 10.90 -50.32
C GLY A 6 21.43 10.93 -50.86
N PRO A 7 20.43 10.56 -50.04
CA PRO A 7 19.05 10.45 -50.49
C PRO A 7 18.51 11.83 -50.91
N SER A 8 18.15 11.94 -52.18
CA SER A 8 17.54 13.14 -52.75
C SER A 8 16.18 13.40 -52.09
N VAL A 9 16.10 14.48 -51.32
CA VAL A 9 14.80 15.10 -51.01
C VAL A 9 14.21 15.57 -52.34
N VAL A 10 13.10 14.96 -52.76
CA VAL A 10 12.35 15.41 -53.94
C VAL A 10 11.71 16.75 -53.58
N LEU A 11 12.43 17.85 -53.82
CA LEU A 11 11.85 19.18 -53.88
C LEU A 11 10.93 19.22 -55.10
N ARG A 12 9.61 19.33 -54.88
CA ARG A 12 8.64 19.61 -55.93
C ARG A 12 9.07 20.87 -56.67
N ARG A 13 9.50 20.74 -57.93
CA ARG A 13 9.75 21.88 -58.84
C ARG A 13 8.47 22.73 -58.87
N ARG A 14 8.57 23.98 -58.41
CA ARG A 14 7.58 25.03 -58.71
C ARG A 14 7.57 25.21 -60.23
N GLN A 15 6.58 24.61 -60.90
CA GLN A 15 6.29 24.96 -62.28
C GLN A 15 5.66 26.35 -62.25
N ARG A 16 6.48 27.35 -62.62
CA ARG A 16 6.06 28.74 -62.72
C ARG A 16 5.07 28.83 -63.89
N ARG A 17 3.78 28.75 -63.60
CA ARG A 17 2.76 29.34 -64.47
C ARG A 17 2.52 30.75 -63.93
N GLU A 18 2.77 31.71 -64.80
CA GLU A 18 2.40 33.10 -64.62
C GLU A 18 0.87 33.16 -64.72
N ASP A 19 0.21 33.05 -63.58
CA ASP A 19 -1.16 33.55 -63.43
C ASP A 19 -1.35 33.97 -61.97
N GLU A 20 -1.93 35.16 -61.83
CA GLU A 20 -2.06 35.91 -60.60
C GLU A 20 -2.90 35.17 -59.54
N ARG A 21 -2.57 35.44 -58.27
CA ARG A 21 -3.47 35.38 -57.10
C ARG A 21 -4.35 34.12 -57.00
N SER A 22 -3.79 33.02 -56.50
CA SER A 22 -4.59 32.06 -55.71
C SER A 22 -3.74 31.34 -54.68
N ASP A 23 -4.33 31.18 -53.50
CA ASP A 23 -3.72 30.64 -52.29
C ASP A 23 -2.99 29.31 -52.52
N ALA A 24 -1.70 29.28 -52.21
CA ALA A 24 -0.94 28.03 -52.09
C ALA A 24 -1.32 27.31 -50.79
N ASN A 25 -2.59 26.89 -50.70
CA ASN A 25 -3.07 26.04 -49.62
C ASN A 25 -2.54 24.63 -49.85
N LEU A 26 -1.68 24.15 -48.96
CA LEU A 26 -1.22 22.75 -48.90
C LEU A 26 -2.42 21.75 -48.88
N LEU A 27 -3.59 22.25 -48.45
CA LEU A 27 -4.89 21.58 -48.39
C LEU A 27 -5.60 21.41 -49.74
N ASN A 28 -5.22 22.17 -50.78
CA ASN A 28 -5.83 22.01 -52.11
C ASN A 28 -5.22 20.83 -52.89
N HIS A 29 -3.99 20.44 -52.55
CA HIS A 29 -3.29 19.28 -53.12
C HIS A 29 -2.64 18.42 -52.03
N PRO A 30 -3.43 17.84 -51.12
CA PRO A 30 -2.92 17.05 -50.02
C PRO A 30 -2.17 15.84 -50.56
N SER A 31 -1.05 15.48 -49.92
CA SER A 31 -0.28 14.30 -50.28
C SER A 31 -1.15 13.04 -50.18
N GLU A 32 -0.83 12.00 -50.93
CA GLU A 32 -1.63 10.77 -50.93
C GLU A 32 -1.75 10.15 -49.53
N ASN A 33 -0.71 10.32 -48.70
CA ASN A 33 -0.72 9.92 -47.29
C ASN A 33 -1.67 10.78 -46.44
N LEU A 34 -1.76 12.10 -46.69
CA LEU A 34 -2.67 12.99 -45.97
C LEU A 34 -4.14 12.75 -46.39
N ARG A 35 -4.40 12.43 -47.67
CA ARG A 35 -5.73 12.04 -48.18
C ARG A 35 -6.23 10.72 -47.58
N ARG A 36 -5.33 9.79 -47.23
CA ARG A 36 -5.68 8.55 -46.54
C ARG A 36 -5.99 8.76 -45.05
N LEU A 37 -5.52 9.87 -44.46
CA LEU A 37 -5.70 10.20 -43.04
C LEU A 37 -6.90 11.11 -42.77
N ILE A 38 -7.34 11.89 -43.76
CA ILE A 38 -8.45 12.85 -43.64
C ILE A 38 -9.47 12.55 -44.76
N PRO A 39 -10.68 12.04 -44.45
CA PRO A 39 -11.74 11.88 -45.44
C PRO A 39 -12.12 13.26 -46.01
N LEU A 40 -12.12 13.41 -47.33
CA LEU A 40 -12.36 14.71 -47.99
C LEU A 40 -13.85 15.15 -48.02
N ASP A 41 -14.77 14.34 -47.48
CA ASP A 41 -16.22 14.62 -47.47
C ASP A 41 -16.72 15.16 -46.12
N VAL A 42 -16.15 16.27 -45.64
CA VAL A 42 -16.78 17.09 -44.59
C VAL A 42 -17.11 18.46 -45.17
N GLY A 43 -18.09 18.47 -46.07
CA GLY A 43 -18.83 19.67 -46.45
C GLY A 43 -20.05 19.82 -45.53
N VAL A 44 -20.08 20.95 -44.81
CA VAL A 44 -21.25 21.65 -44.21
C VAL A 44 -22.48 20.79 -43.80
N PRO A 45 -22.85 20.68 -42.51
CA PRO A 45 -24.13 20.09 -42.14
C PRO A 45 -25.25 21.14 -42.28
N ILE A 46 -26.05 21.02 -43.35
CA ILE A 46 -27.46 21.46 -43.36
C ILE A 46 -28.29 20.18 -43.12
N GLY A 47 -29.25 20.26 -42.21
CA GLY A 47 -29.81 19.11 -41.50
C GLY A 47 -30.62 18.09 -42.29
N GLY A 48 -30.88 16.96 -41.62
CA GLY A 48 -31.99 16.05 -41.90
C GLY A 48 -31.62 14.63 -42.32
N VAL A 49 -32.00 13.69 -41.45
CA VAL A 49 -32.34 12.27 -41.70
C VAL A 49 -31.19 11.25 -41.68
N ALA A 50 -31.44 10.19 -40.90
CA ALA A 50 -30.55 9.11 -40.50
C ALA A 50 -30.16 8.13 -41.62
N GLY A 51 -28.95 7.59 -41.51
CA GLY A 51 -28.47 6.41 -42.23
C GLY A 51 -27.29 5.79 -41.48
N GLU A 52 -27.42 4.52 -41.14
CA GLU A 52 -26.49 3.71 -40.36
C GLU A 52 -25.11 3.56 -41.02
N ALA A 53 -24.03 3.75 -40.25
CA ALA A 53 -22.69 3.21 -40.54
C ALA A 53 -21.81 3.25 -39.28
N GLY A 54 -21.74 2.11 -38.57
CA GLY A 54 -20.82 1.92 -37.46
C GLY A 54 -19.42 1.52 -37.94
N THR A 55 -18.50 2.48 -38.01
CA THR A 55 -17.03 2.28 -37.99
C THR A 55 -16.36 3.65 -37.90
N ASN A 56 -16.02 4.18 -36.71
CA ASN A 56 -15.08 5.34 -36.61
C ASN A 56 -14.57 5.69 -35.19
N GLY A 57 -14.28 4.69 -34.33
CA GLY A 57 -13.62 4.95 -33.03
C GLY A 57 -12.13 5.36 -33.15
N ILE A 58 -11.41 4.85 -34.16
CA ILE A 58 -9.94 5.02 -34.28
C ILE A 58 -9.54 6.32 -34.99
N GLN A 59 -10.35 6.83 -35.93
CA GLN A 59 -10.05 8.09 -36.64
C GLN A 59 -10.14 9.31 -35.73
N SER A 60 -11.05 9.30 -34.74
CA SER A 60 -11.22 10.40 -33.79
C SER A 60 -9.96 10.64 -32.93
N GLY A 61 -9.28 9.56 -32.49
CA GLY A 61 -8.05 9.67 -31.70
C GLY A 61 -6.80 10.12 -32.48
N LEU A 62 -6.73 9.83 -33.78
CA LEU A 62 -5.63 10.29 -34.65
C LEU A 62 -5.78 11.76 -35.04
N LEU A 63 -7.00 12.22 -35.31
CA LEU A 63 -7.32 13.61 -35.59
C LEU A 63 -7.17 14.50 -34.34
N GLY A 64 -7.31 13.92 -33.14
CA GLY A 64 -7.11 14.60 -31.84
C GLY A 64 -5.66 14.81 -31.41
N ARG A 65 -4.65 14.33 -32.15
CA ARG A 65 -3.23 14.59 -31.81
C ARG A 65 -2.91 16.08 -32.03
N PRO A 66 -2.13 16.74 -31.14
CA PRO A 66 -1.86 18.19 -31.25
C PRO A 66 -1.32 18.63 -32.61
N ALA A 67 -0.47 17.80 -33.23
CA ALA A 67 0.05 18.06 -34.56
C ALA A 67 -1.02 17.93 -35.67
N MET A 68 -1.95 16.98 -35.55
CA MET A 68 -3.05 16.81 -36.50
C MET A 68 -4.13 17.88 -36.31
N VAL A 69 -4.46 18.22 -35.06
CA VAL A 69 -5.31 19.37 -34.71
C VAL A 69 -4.72 20.66 -35.29
N PHE A 70 -3.41 20.89 -35.11
CA PHE A 70 -2.72 22.03 -35.68
C PHE A 70 -2.73 22.06 -37.22
N ILE A 71 -2.68 20.90 -37.87
CA ILE A 71 -2.73 20.81 -39.34
C ILE A 71 -4.17 21.04 -39.87
N LEU A 72 -5.18 20.66 -39.09
CA LEU A 72 -6.60 20.73 -39.46
C LEU A 72 -7.23 22.09 -39.11
N GLU A 73 -6.70 22.81 -38.13
CA GLU A 73 -7.17 24.13 -37.73
C GLU A 73 -6.67 25.25 -38.65
N ARG A 74 -7.50 26.29 -38.82
CA ARG A 74 -7.10 27.50 -39.54
C ARG A 74 -6.25 28.38 -38.63
N HIS A 75 -4.92 28.31 -38.82
CA HIS A 75 -4.00 29.17 -38.08
C HIS A 75 -3.69 30.48 -38.81
N ASN A 76 -3.70 31.58 -38.06
CA ASN A 76 -3.10 32.83 -38.50
C ASN A 76 -1.58 32.75 -38.35
N LEU A 77 -0.90 32.38 -39.44
CA LEU A 77 0.56 32.17 -39.46
C LEU A 77 1.35 33.41 -39.03
N GLU A 78 0.85 34.61 -39.32
CA GLU A 78 1.49 35.88 -38.94
C GLU A 78 1.40 36.10 -37.42
N ARG A 79 0.26 35.78 -36.80
CA ARG A 79 0.10 35.79 -35.34
C ARG A 79 0.99 34.74 -34.69
N LEU A 80 1.03 33.53 -35.23
CA LEU A 80 1.84 32.42 -34.70
C LEU A 80 3.34 32.74 -34.76
N ARG A 81 3.81 33.30 -35.88
CA ARG A 81 5.20 33.76 -36.04
C ARG A 81 5.56 34.83 -35.01
N ARG A 82 4.68 35.83 -34.79
CA ARG A 82 4.89 36.85 -33.75
C ARG A 82 4.95 36.25 -32.35
N LEU A 83 4.09 35.27 -32.04
CA LEU A 83 4.11 34.56 -30.75
C LEU A 83 5.40 33.75 -30.56
N LEU A 84 5.88 33.03 -31.58
CA LEU A 84 7.14 32.28 -31.52
C LEU A 84 8.35 33.21 -31.30
N ILE A 85 8.41 34.34 -32.01
CA ILE A 85 9.47 35.35 -31.81
C ILE A 85 9.41 35.91 -30.39
N ARG A 86 8.20 36.21 -29.89
CA ARG A 86 8.01 36.70 -28.52
C ARG A 86 8.46 35.67 -27.48
N GLN A 87 8.13 34.39 -27.65
CA GLN A 87 8.56 33.32 -26.76
C GLN A 87 10.08 33.14 -26.79
N LEU A 88 10.70 33.13 -27.98
CA LEU A 88 12.16 33.04 -28.10
C LEU A 88 12.86 34.20 -27.36
N ARG A 89 12.36 35.44 -27.53
CA ARG A 89 12.89 36.61 -26.82
C ARG A 89 12.74 36.45 -25.30
N ARG A 90 11.57 36.01 -24.83
CA ARG A 90 11.33 35.76 -23.40
C ARG A 90 12.28 34.72 -22.82
N SER A 91 12.46 33.58 -23.51
CA SER A 91 13.38 32.53 -23.07
C SER A 91 14.85 32.99 -23.04
N LEU A 92 15.27 33.81 -24.02
CA LEU A 92 16.61 34.39 -24.04
C LEU A 92 16.82 35.36 -22.87
N CYS A 93 15.84 36.22 -22.59
CA CYS A 93 15.90 37.13 -21.44
C CYS A 93 16.04 36.35 -20.13
N HIS A 94 15.20 35.33 -19.87
CA HIS A 94 15.30 34.50 -18.65
C HIS A 94 16.71 33.88 -18.50
N ARG A 95 17.24 33.33 -19.60
CA ARG A 95 18.58 32.72 -19.59
C ARG A 95 19.67 33.75 -19.28
N TYR A 96 19.67 34.90 -19.95
CA TYR A 96 20.68 35.94 -19.72
C TYR A 96 20.56 36.57 -18.33
N SER A 97 19.35 36.74 -17.79
CA SER A 97 19.14 37.22 -16.42
C SER A 97 19.75 36.27 -15.40
N LEU A 98 19.52 34.97 -15.52
CA LEU A 98 20.13 33.97 -14.62
C LEU A 98 21.66 33.94 -14.73
N GLN A 99 22.19 34.08 -15.94
CA GLN A 99 23.64 34.21 -16.14
C GLN A 99 24.20 35.49 -15.52
N GLY A 100 23.46 36.60 -15.60
CA GLY A 100 23.78 37.89 -14.98
C GLY A 100 23.78 37.81 -13.46
N PHE A 101 22.74 37.21 -12.85
CA PHE A 101 22.70 36.97 -11.40
C PHE A 101 23.87 36.10 -10.94
N ASN A 102 24.17 35.00 -11.64
CA ASN A 102 25.31 34.16 -11.32
C ASN A 102 26.66 34.88 -11.48
N TRP A 103 26.77 35.76 -12.49
CA TRP A 103 27.97 36.59 -12.66
C TRP A 103 28.13 37.59 -11.51
N LEU A 104 27.08 38.32 -11.13
CA LEU A 104 27.10 39.25 -10.00
C LEU A 104 27.44 38.56 -8.68
N LEU A 105 26.82 37.40 -8.42
CA LEU A 105 27.06 36.62 -7.20
C LEU A 105 28.53 36.19 -7.05
N ARG A 106 29.25 36.01 -8.16
CA ARG A 106 30.69 35.67 -8.17
C ARG A 106 31.63 36.85 -8.03
N GLN A 107 31.14 38.08 -8.25
CA GLN A 107 31.95 39.30 -8.19
C GLN A 107 31.80 40.03 -6.84
N LEU A 108 30.66 39.89 -6.18
CA LEU A 108 30.36 40.59 -4.93
C LEU A 108 31.04 39.88 -3.75
N THR A 109 31.68 40.68 -2.88
CA THR A 109 32.28 40.21 -1.62
C THR A 109 31.52 40.67 -0.39
N GLU A 110 30.67 41.69 -0.54
CA GLU A 110 29.90 42.25 0.57
C GLU A 110 28.65 41.40 0.86
N PRO A 111 28.39 41.03 2.13
CA PRO A 111 27.25 40.20 2.52
C PRO A 111 25.89 40.75 2.07
N ILE A 112 25.73 42.08 2.09
CA ILE A 112 24.49 42.75 1.68
C ILE A 112 24.28 42.60 0.17
N GLY A 113 25.30 42.85 -0.64
CA GLY A 113 25.19 42.65 -2.10
C GLY A 113 24.90 41.20 -2.47
N LEU A 114 25.47 40.22 -1.76
CA LEU A 114 25.16 38.80 -1.95
C LEU A 114 23.69 38.50 -1.59
N HIS A 115 23.20 39.06 -0.48
CA HIS A 115 21.80 38.94 -0.07
C HIS A 115 20.87 39.52 -1.12
N ASP A 116 21.13 40.73 -1.60
CA ASP A 116 20.28 41.46 -2.55
C ASP A 116 20.14 40.71 -3.88
N VAL A 117 21.23 40.17 -4.41
CA VAL A 117 21.20 39.36 -5.65
C VAL A 117 20.32 38.12 -5.49
N MET A 118 20.43 37.43 -4.34
CA MET A 118 19.59 36.26 -4.04
C MET A 118 18.13 36.66 -3.80
N TRP A 119 17.90 37.77 -3.11
CA TRP A 119 16.56 38.31 -2.85
C TRP A 119 15.86 38.75 -4.13
N TRP A 120 16.56 39.38 -5.09
CA TRP A 120 16.00 39.68 -6.41
C TRP A 120 15.60 38.43 -7.17
N PHE A 121 16.40 37.36 -7.07
CA PHE A 121 16.05 36.08 -7.66
C PHE A 121 14.77 35.50 -7.03
N VAL A 122 14.70 35.44 -5.70
CA VAL A 122 13.52 34.91 -4.98
C VAL A 122 12.28 35.74 -5.28
N SER A 123 12.38 37.06 -5.14
CA SER A 123 11.28 38.00 -5.33
C SER A 123 10.72 37.98 -6.76
N ALA A 124 11.57 37.76 -7.76
CA ALA A 124 11.14 37.63 -9.15
C ALA A 124 10.32 36.35 -9.42
N LEU A 125 10.36 35.37 -8.52
CA LEU A 125 9.69 34.06 -8.64
C LEU A 125 8.55 33.87 -7.64
N THR A 126 8.32 34.84 -6.76
CA THR A 126 7.18 34.86 -5.83
C THR A 126 5.91 35.32 -6.59
N THR A 127 4.85 34.51 -6.56
CA THR A 127 3.56 34.85 -7.17
C THR A 127 2.79 35.84 -6.31
N SER A 128 2.23 36.91 -6.89
CA SER A 128 1.40 37.88 -6.15
C SER A 128 0.03 37.27 -5.76
N ASP A 129 -0.33 37.37 -4.47
CA ASP A 129 -1.44 36.72 -3.74
C ASP A 129 -2.89 37.02 -4.20
N LEU A 130 -3.18 37.20 -5.50
CA LEU A 130 -4.52 37.64 -5.95
C LEU A 130 -5.57 36.52 -6.12
N ASP A 131 -5.20 35.23 -6.10
CA ASP A 131 -6.12 34.13 -6.47
C ASP A 131 -6.13 32.91 -5.50
N VAL A 132 -5.73 33.05 -4.23
CA VAL A 132 -5.72 31.90 -3.28
C VAL A 132 -6.90 31.95 -2.31
N ASP A 133 -7.74 30.92 -2.33
CA ASP A 133 -8.87 30.70 -1.42
C ASP A 133 -8.35 30.50 0.04
N PRO A 134 -8.86 31.22 1.05
CA PRO A 134 -8.30 31.23 2.42
C PRO A 134 -8.50 29.93 3.21
N THR A 135 -9.13 28.90 2.63
CA THR A 135 -9.33 27.59 3.26
C THR A 135 -8.13 26.65 3.15
N ASP A 136 -7.11 27.01 2.35
CA ASP A 136 -5.95 26.16 2.03
C ASP A 136 -4.61 26.76 2.52
N ALA A 137 -4.64 27.37 3.70
CA ALA A 137 -3.54 28.15 4.29
C ALA A 137 -2.24 27.35 4.59
N ASP A 138 -2.26 26.02 4.46
CA ASP A 138 -1.12 25.12 4.74
C ASP A 138 -0.40 24.58 3.48
N SER A 139 -0.81 24.97 2.27
CA SER A 139 -0.04 24.65 1.05
C SER A 139 1.24 25.49 1.01
N GLU A 140 2.35 24.96 1.54
CA GLU A 140 3.69 25.57 1.53
C GLU A 140 4.03 26.14 0.13
N LEU A 141 3.85 27.45 -0.06
CA LEU A 141 4.01 28.13 -1.36
C LEU A 141 5.48 28.02 -1.86
N GLY A 142 5.69 27.13 -2.83
CA GLY A 142 6.96 26.97 -3.53
C GLY A 142 7.12 27.99 -4.67
N LEU A 143 8.34 28.50 -4.85
CA LEU A 143 8.71 29.41 -5.93
C LEU A 143 8.52 28.74 -7.30
N GLU A 144 8.08 29.50 -8.31
CA GLU A 144 7.90 28.96 -9.65
C GLU A 144 9.24 28.61 -10.31
N HIS A 145 9.27 27.47 -11.01
CA HIS A 145 10.47 27.08 -11.76
C HIS A 145 10.65 27.98 -13.00
N PRO A 146 11.79 28.67 -13.21
CA PRO A 146 11.99 29.61 -14.32
C PRO A 146 11.79 29.04 -15.74
N ALA A 147 11.89 27.72 -15.88
CA ALA A 147 11.65 27.01 -17.15
C ALA A 147 10.22 26.48 -17.32
N SER A 148 9.32 26.65 -16.34
CA SER A 148 7.94 26.12 -16.37
C SER A 148 7.14 26.59 -17.58
N SER A 149 7.38 27.83 -18.03
CA SER A 149 6.70 28.45 -19.17
C SER A 149 7.27 28.05 -20.55
N CYS A 150 8.30 27.20 -20.62
CA CYS A 150 9.04 26.90 -21.85
C CYS A 150 9.39 25.40 -21.97
N GLU A 151 8.62 24.65 -22.76
CA GLU A 151 8.90 23.23 -23.01
C GLU A 151 10.00 23.00 -24.08
N GLY A 152 10.62 21.81 -24.04
CA GLY A 152 11.57 21.36 -25.05
C GLY A 152 12.97 22.00 -24.96
N HIS A 153 13.57 22.35 -26.10
CA HIS A 153 14.97 22.81 -26.17
C HIS A 153 15.22 24.18 -25.50
N LEU A 154 14.22 25.06 -25.48
CA LEU A 154 14.34 26.39 -24.87
C LEU A 154 14.39 26.29 -23.34
N GLY A 155 13.55 25.45 -22.73
CA GLY A 155 13.55 25.17 -21.29
C GLY A 155 14.88 24.64 -20.79
N ARG A 156 15.50 23.70 -21.51
CA ARG A 156 16.84 23.14 -21.16
C ARG A 156 17.93 24.22 -21.05
N GLY A 157 17.87 25.26 -21.89
CA GLY A 157 18.81 26.37 -21.85
C GLY A 157 18.68 27.22 -20.58
N ILE A 158 17.45 27.39 -20.08
CA ILE A 158 17.13 28.11 -18.85
C ILE A 158 17.53 27.26 -17.64
N SER A 159 17.16 25.98 -17.60
CA SER A 159 17.53 25.07 -16.49
C SER A 159 19.04 25.00 -16.27
N ARG A 160 19.86 24.95 -17.34
CA ARG A 160 21.32 24.98 -17.18
C ARG A 160 21.84 26.28 -16.55
N ALA A 161 21.26 27.43 -16.91
CA ALA A 161 21.65 28.71 -16.32
C ALA A 161 21.22 28.78 -14.84
N LEU A 162 20.05 28.26 -14.51
CA LEU A 162 19.56 28.12 -13.14
C LEU A 162 20.46 27.20 -12.31
N HIS A 163 20.82 26.03 -12.83
CA HIS A 163 21.73 25.09 -12.15
C HIS A 163 23.08 25.72 -11.87
N ALA A 164 23.62 26.52 -12.79
CA ALA A 164 24.88 27.23 -12.58
C ALA A 164 24.78 28.28 -11.46
N PHE A 165 23.68 29.04 -11.40
CA PHE A 165 23.39 29.97 -10.32
C PHE A 165 23.28 29.25 -8.97
N LEU A 166 22.42 28.24 -8.87
CA LEU A 166 22.18 27.49 -7.63
C LEU A 166 23.41 26.70 -7.17
N SER A 167 24.28 26.25 -8.08
CA SER A 167 25.58 25.65 -7.71
C SER A 167 26.43 26.64 -6.93
N THR A 168 26.57 27.87 -7.44
CA THR A 168 27.31 28.95 -6.77
C THR A 168 26.68 29.28 -5.41
N VAL A 169 25.35 29.35 -5.31
CA VAL A 169 24.65 29.55 -4.02
C VAL A 169 24.97 28.41 -3.04
N SER A 170 24.90 27.15 -3.47
CA SER A 170 25.19 25.98 -2.62
C SER A 170 26.61 26.00 -2.06
N GLU A 171 27.60 26.34 -2.91
CA GLU A 171 29.01 26.43 -2.52
C GLU A 171 29.25 27.52 -1.45
N LEU A 172 28.55 28.65 -1.56
CA LEU A 172 28.69 29.76 -0.61
C LEU A 172 27.90 29.57 0.68
N THR A 173 26.80 28.81 0.67
CA THR A 173 25.82 28.70 1.77
C THR A 173 26.45 28.38 3.14
N LEU A 174 27.48 27.53 3.17
CA LEU A 174 28.15 27.11 4.41
C LEU A 174 29.23 28.07 4.90
N HIS A 175 29.66 29.00 4.06
CA HIS A 175 30.63 30.04 4.40
C HIS A 175 29.95 31.24 5.07
N PHE A 176 28.62 31.36 4.96
CA PHE A 176 27.87 32.41 5.61
C PHE A 176 27.76 32.19 7.12
N PRO A 177 27.66 33.26 7.92
CA PRO A 177 27.45 33.14 9.36
C PRO A 177 26.19 32.32 9.65
N LEU A 178 26.29 31.36 10.56
CA LEU A 178 25.21 30.45 10.90
C LEU A 178 23.99 31.21 11.44
N GLY A 179 22.81 30.87 10.93
CA GLY A 179 21.56 31.49 11.34
C GLY A 179 21.41 32.96 10.92
N SER A 180 22.24 33.45 9.99
CA SER A 180 22.14 34.83 9.48
C SER A 180 21.02 35.02 8.45
N PRO A 181 20.53 36.26 8.22
CA PRO A 181 19.59 36.55 7.13
C PRO A 181 20.12 36.13 5.75
N LEU A 182 21.42 36.29 5.52
CA LEU A 182 22.09 35.86 4.29
C LEU A 182 22.02 34.34 4.10
N GLN A 183 22.29 33.56 5.15
CA GLN A 183 22.15 32.11 5.07
C GLN A 183 20.70 31.67 4.84
N ARG A 184 19.74 32.33 5.52
CA ARG A 184 18.31 32.08 5.29
C ARG A 184 17.92 32.34 3.83
N MET A 185 18.34 33.46 3.25
CA MET A 185 18.07 33.82 1.85
C MET A 185 18.70 32.84 0.86
N ALA A 186 19.91 32.36 1.14
CA ALA A 186 20.57 31.33 0.34
C ALA A 186 19.77 30.02 0.33
N VAL A 187 19.22 29.62 1.47
CA VAL A 187 18.33 28.45 1.56
C VAL A 187 17.02 28.68 0.82
N GLN A 188 16.42 29.88 0.90
CA GLN A 188 15.21 30.25 0.15
C GLN A 188 15.35 30.11 -1.36
N CYS A 189 16.55 30.33 -1.91
CA CYS A 189 16.81 30.12 -3.34
C CYS A 189 16.53 28.68 -3.81
N PHE A 190 16.60 27.70 -2.91
CA PHE A 190 16.26 26.30 -3.19
C PHE A 190 14.77 25.97 -2.97
N GLY A 191 13.95 26.93 -2.56
CA GLY A 191 12.50 26.78 -2.38
C GLY A 191 11.69 26.69 -3.68
N LEU A 192 12.27 26.15 -4.76
CA LEU A 192 11.69 26.07 -6.10
C LEU A 192 10.87 24.78 -6.30
N ARG A 193 9.86 24.84 -7.18
CA ARG A 193 9.16 23.65 -7.70
C ARG A 193 9.98 22.97 -8.81
N PHE A 194 11.06 22.29 -8.45
CA PHE A 194 11.87 21.47 -9.35
C PHE A 194 11.06 20.43 -10.16
N VAL A 195 11.62 20.07 -11.32
CA VAL A 195 11.10 19.01 -12.20
C VAL A 195 12.01 17.78 -12.13
N PRO A 196 11.54 16.57 -12.52
CA PRO A 196 12.33 15.34 -12.43
C PRO A 196 13.70 15.41 -13.12
N SER A 197 13.83 16.20 -14.19
CA SER A 197 15.11 16.41 -14.87
C SER A 197 16.17 17.12 -14.03
N ASP A 198 15.79 17.77 -12.92
CA ASP A 198 16.69 18.50 -12.04
C ASP A 198 17.20 17.65 -10.87
N HIS A 199 16.66 16.46 -10.62
CA HIS A 199 17.01 15.66 -9.44
C HIS A 199 18.51 15.29 -9.41
N GLN A 200 19.09 14.89 -10.55
CA GLN A 200 20.52 14.60 -10.62
C GLN A 200 21.38 15.83 -10.27
N PHE A 201 20.89 17.04 -10.59
CA PHE A 201 21.56 18.28 -10.22
C PHE A 201 21.50 18.51 -8.70
N LEU A 202 20.33 18.33 -8.05
CA LEU A 202 20.17 18.47 -6.59
C LEU A 202 21.13 17.57 -5.81
N HIS A 203 21.37 16.34 -6.31
CA HIS A 203 22.35 15.43 -5.72
C HIS A 203 23.77 15.98 -5.81
N ARG A 204 24.19 16.46 -7.00
CA ARG A 204 25.53 16.99 -7.24
C ARG A 204 25.87 18.20 -6.38
N VAL A 205 24.90 19.07 -6.11
CA VAL A 205 25.11 20.27 -5.27
C VAL A 205 25.02 19.98 -3.78
N ASN A 206 24.77 18.73 -3.37
CA ASN A 206 24.70 18.29 -1.98
C ASN A 206 23.77 19.14 -1.09
N VAL A 207 22.61 19.53 -1.63
CA VAL A 207 21.67 20.42 -0.94
C VAL A 207 21.19 19.83 0.40
N PHE A 208 20.88 18.53 0.43
CA PHE A 208 20.47 17.83 1.66
C PHE A 208 21.58 17.77 2.71
N GLY A 209 22.84 17.59 2.29
CA GLY A 209 23.99 17.66 3.20
C GLY A 209 24.20 19.06 3.77
N ASN A 210 23.93 20.11 3.00
CA ASN A 210 23.99 21.50 3.46
C ASN A 210 22.88 21.81 4.47
N ILE A 211 21.64 21.43 4.17
CA ILE A 211 20.50 21.52 5.09
C ILE A 211 20.80 20.81 6.42
N SER A 212 21.29 19.58 6.36
CA SER A 212 21.65 18.79 7.55
C SER A 212 22.71 19.48 8.40
N ARG A 213 23.76 20.05 7.78
CA ARG A 213 24.82 20.77 8.50
C ARG A 213 24.35 22.07 9.14
N ILE A 214 23.44 22.83 8.50
CA ILE A 214 22.88 24.06 9.06
C ILE A 214 22.09 23.71 10.33
N LEU A 215 21.18 22.74 10.24
CA LEU A 215 20.30 22.33 11.34
C LEU A 215 21.06 21.64 12.49
N SER A 216 22.10 20.85 12.19
CA SER A 216 22.90 20.18 13.22
C SER A 216 23.77 21.16 14.03
N LYS A 217 24.25 22.25 13.40
CA LYS A 217 25.11 23.22 14.07
C LYS A 217 24.34 24.26 14.88
N SER A 218 23.11 24.60 14.51
CA SER A 218 22.27 25.47 15.34
C SER A 218 21.93 24.81 16.68
N GLU A 219 21.72 23.49 16.69
CA GLU A 219 21.51 22.68 17.91
C GLU A 219 22.74 22.73 18.84
N GLU A 220 23.95 22.54 18.30
CA GLU A 220 25.20 22.67 19.09
C GLU A 220 25.43 24.09 19.64
N GLU A 221 25.00 25.13 18.93
CA GLU A 221 25.08 26.51 19.40
C GLU A 221 24.04 26.81 20.50
N GLU A 222 22.84 26.22 20.43
CA GLU A 222 21.82 26.36 21.47
C GLU A 222 22.21 25.62 22.76
N GLU A 223 22.77 24.40 22.65
CA GLU A 223 23.34 23.67 23.79
C GLU A 223 24.48 24.45 24.45
N ARG A 224 25.43 24.98 23.65
CA ARG A 224 26.49 25.85 24.17
C ARG A 224 25.95 27.13 24.79
N ALA A 225 24.91 27.74 24.22
CA ALA A 225 24.29 28.94 24.78
C ALA A 225 23.63 28.67 26.14
N LEU A 226 22.95 27.53 26.28
CA LEU A 226 22.36 27.06 27.54
C LEU A 226 23.43 26.78 28.60
N GLU A 227 24.54 26.15 28.21
CA GLU A 227 25.71 25.95 29.09
C GLU A 227 26.34 27.28 29.51
N THR A 228 26.47 28.23 28.58
CA THR A 228 27.04 29.56 28.86
C THR A 228 26.11 30.40 29.75
N GLN A 229 24.79 30.26 29.60
CA GLN A 229 23.79 30.87 30.49
C GLN A 229 23.87 30.29 31.91
N SER A 230 23.97 28.97 32.04
CA SER A 230 24.21 28.28 33.31
C SER A 230 25.48 28.78 34.01
N VAL A 231 26.57 28.99 33.26
CA VAL A 231 27.84 29.50 33.80
C VAL A 231 27.76 30.99 34.18
N ARG A 232 27.01 31.79 33.42
CA ARG A 232 26.81 33.22 33.68
C ARG A 232 25.93 33.46 34.91
N ASP A 233 24.90 32.63 35.11
CA ASP A 233 24.07 32.64 36.33
C ASP A 233 24.87 32.21 37.58
N HIS A 234 25.92 31.41 37.42
CA HIS A 234 26.82 31.04 38.52
C HIS A 234 27.91 32.09 38.83
N LEU A 235 28.30 32.94 37.87
CA LEU A 235 29.36 33.95 38.06
C LEU A 235 28.85 35.34 38.46
N LEU A 236 27.60 35.67 38.13
CA LEU A 236 26.96 36.95 38.48
C LEU A 236 26.04 36.79 39.69
N GLY A 237 26.64 36.46 40.84
CA GLY A 237 25.95 36.60 42.12
C GLY A 237 25.55 38.07 42.34
N VAL A 238 24.24 38.33 42.30
CA VAL A 238 23.50 39.49 42.84
C VAL A 238 24.35 40.76 43.01
N THR A 239 24.36 41.62 41.99
CA THR A 239 24.70 43.03 42.17
C THR A 239 23.51 43.91 41.78
N ASP A 240 23.29 44.88 42.63
CA ASP A 240 22.18 45.82 42.81
C ASP A 240 21.95 46.76 41.60
N GLU A 241 21.51 46.22 40.46
CA GLU A 241 20.97 47.02 39.36
C GLU A 241 19.44 46.97 39.39
N ALA A 242 18.80 48.13 39.17
CA ALA A 242 17.36 48.32 39.21
C ALA A 242 16.60 47.21 38.44
N PRO A 243 15.46 46.73 38.95
CA PRO A 243 14.71 45.66 38.30
C PRO A 243 14.34 46.08 36.87
N ILE A 244 14.84 45.34 35.89
CA ILE A 244 14.47 45.53 34.49
C ILE A 244 13.00 45.16 34.36
N GLU A 245 12.14 46.16 34.24
CA GLU A 245 10.70 45.97 34.00
C GLU A 245 10.47 45.66 32.52
N VAL A 246 10.11 44.41 32.21
CA VAL A 246 9.76 43.98 30.85
C VAL A 246 8.25 44.11 30.67
N THR A 247 7.82 44.96 29.74
CA THR A 247 6.41 45.12 29.37
C THR A 247 6.11 44.46 28.03
N LEU A 248 5.05 43.65 27.96
CA LEU A 248 4.61 42.98 26.74
C LEU A 248 3.51 43.81 26.07
N PHE A 249 3.77 44.29 24.85
CA PHE A 249 2.77 44.98 24.03
C PHE A 249 2.22 44.08 22.92
N GLN A 250 0.98 44.32 22.49
CA GLN A 250 0.36 43.64 21.35
C GLN A 250 0.49 44.50 20.09
N ASP A 251 0.75 43.89 18.94
CA ASP A 251 0.68 44.56 17.64
C ASP A 251 -0.78 44.94 17.34
N ILE A 252 -1.04 46.24 17.19
CA ILE A 252 -2.34 46.82 16.87
C ILE A 252 -2.32 47.59 15.55
N THR A 253 -1.32 47.35 14.71
CA THR A 253 -1.13 48.04 13.42
C THR A 253 -2.35 47.85 12.49
N ASP A 254 -3.03 46.71 12.59
CA ASP A 254 -4.26 46.36 11.88
C ASP A 254 -5.47 47.26 12.20
N LEU A 255 -5.46 47.94 13.35
CA LEU A 255 -6.53 48.83 13.79
C LEU A 255 -6.41 50.25 13.22
N TYR A 256 -5.28 50.59 12.60
CA TYR A 256 -5.03 51.90 12.01
C TYR A 256 -4.92 51.80 10.49
N GLU A 257 -5.49 52.78 9.80
CA GLU A 257 -5.25 53.03 8.39
C GLU A 257 -3.99 53.89 8.25
N LEU A 258 -3.05 53.44 7.41
CA LEU A 258 -1.80 54.14 7.12
C LEU A 258 -1.90 54.79 5.74
N THR A 259 -1.74 56.11 5.69
CA THR A 259 -1.62 56.86 4.44
C THR A 259 -0.27 57.59 4.38
N VAL A 260 0.21 57.85 3.17
CA VAL A 260 1.52 58.47 2.93
C VAL A 260 1.37 59.69 2.05
N SER A 261 2.25 60.68 2.24
CA SER A 261 2.28 61.94 1.48
C SER A 261 2.39 61.77 -0.04
N SER A 262 3.21 60.82 -0.49
CA SER A 262 3.44 60.53 -1.91
C SER A 262 3.63 59.05 -2.18
N ARG A 263 3.51 58.65 -3.45
CA ARG A 263 3.61 57.26 -3.90
C ARG A 263 2.78 56.29 -3.04
N PRO A 264 1.46 56.48 -2.91
CA PRO A 264 0.59 55.65 -2.06
C PRO A 264 0.62 54.17 -2.44
N ALA A 265 0.97 53.83 -3.69
CA ALA A 265 1.20 52.46 -4.13
C ALA A 265 2.31 51.74 -3.34
N LEU A 266 3.27 52.47 -2.77
CA LEU A 266 4.36 51.92 -1.95
C LEU A 266 4.01 51.85 -0.45
N ALA A 267 2.85 52.35 -0.01
CA ALA A 267 2.49 52.39 1.40
C ALA A 267 2.43 50.99 2.06
N GLN A 268 2.10 49.95 1.28
CA GLN A 268 2.06 48.57 1.79
C GLN A 268 3.43 48.04 2.19
N ALA A 269 4.52 48.55 1.61
CA ALA A 269 5.88 48.18 1.98
C ALA A 269 6.19 48.49 3.46
N LEU A 270 5.49 49.47 4.05
CA LEU A 270 5.66 49.81 5.46
C LEU A 270 5.07 48.77 6.42
N LEU A 271 4.21 47.88 5.93
CA LEU A 271 3.37 46.97 6.72
C LEU A 271 3.61 45.48 6.43
N ASP A 272 4.45 45.17 5.44
CA ASP A 272 4.65 43.80 4.93
C ASP A 272 5.60 42.94 5.79
N ASN A 273 6.09 43.47 6.91
CA ASN A 273 7.07 42.82 7.80
C ASN A 273 8.40 42.45 7.12
N SER A 274 8.73 43.03 5.96
CA SER A 274 10.04 42.92 5.31
C SER A 274 10.91 44.16 5.50
N THR A 275 12.18 43.99 5.86
CA THR A 275 13.13 45.13 5.85
C THR A 275 13.74 45.35 4.48
N GLU A 276 13.37 44.56 3.47
CA GLU A 276 13.90 44.67 2.11
C GLU A 276 13.09 45.65 1.25
N THR A 277 11.81 45.77 1.55
CA THR A 277 10.89 46.72 0.94
C THR A 277 10.90 48.04 1.71
N PHE A 278 10.49 49.11 1.05
CA PHE A 278 10.43 50.44 1.63
C PHE A 278 9.42 51.32 0.91
N TRP A 279 8.91 52.30 1.64
CA TRP A 279 8.28 53.47 1.05
C TRP A 279 9.36 54.52 0.74
N GLU A 280 9.37 55.00 -0.50
CA GLU A 280 10.21 56.13 -0.92
C GLU A 280 9.31 57.33 -1.25
N SER A 281 9.62 58.49 -0.66
CA SER A 281 8.94 59.75 -1.00
C SER A 281 9.31 60.23 -2.40
N ASP A 282 8.42 61.00 -3.03
CA ASP A 282 8.66 61.52 -4.38
C ASP A 282 9.47 62.82 -4.42
N GLU A 283 10.08 63.12 -5.57
CA GLU A 283 10.76 64.41 -5.78
C GLU A 283 9.77 65.59 -5.82
N GLU A 284 8.49 65.34 -6.13
CA GLU A 284 7.42 66.35 -6.13
C GLU A 284 7.11 66.92 -4.73
N ASP A 285 7.54 66.21 -3.68
CA ASP A 285 7.45 66.66 -2.28
C ASP A 285 8.63 67.53 -1.85
N ARG A 286 9.53 67.90 -2.77
CA ARG A 286 10.68 68.75 -2.45
C ARG A 286 10.22 70.10 -1.88
N GLY A 287 10.56 70.36 -0.61
CA GLY A 287 10.15 71.55 0.13
C GLY A 287 8.78 71.46 0.81
N LYS A 288 8.09 70.32 0.71
CA LYS A 288 6.88 69.97 1.45
C LYS A 288 7.20 68.95 2.55
N PRO A 289 6.39 68.86 3.61
CA PRO A 289 6.57 67.83 4.64
C PRO A 289 6.26 66.45 4.08
N LYS A 290 7.20 65.50 4.23
CA LYS A 290 7.02 64.09 3.87
C LYS A 290 6.38 63.37 5.05
N THR A 291 5.13 62.94 4.91
CA THR A 291 4.32 62.48 6.03
C THR A 291 3.82 61.05 5.88
N ILE A 292 3.69 60.36 7.01
CA ILE A 292 2.93 59.12 7.19
C ILE A 292 1.83 59.42 8.20
N GLU A 293 0.56 59.27 7.82
CA GLU A 293 -0.59 59.47 8.71
C GLU A 293 -1.14 58.12 9.17
N LEU A 294 -1.55 58.07 10.43
CA LEU A 294 -2.07 56.90 11.12
C LEU A 294 -3.45 57.27 11.67
N ILE A 295 -4.49 56.81 10.99
CA ILE A 295 -5.89 57.14 11.27
C ILE A 295 -6.55 55.91 11.91
N PRO A 296 -7.26 56.03 13.04
CA PRO A 296 -8.02 54.91 13.62
C PRO A 296 -9.13 54.43 12.66
N GLY A 297 -9.26 53.12 12.44
CA GLY A 297 -10.31 52.55 11.55
C GLY A 297 -9.84 51.52 10.52
N GLY A 298 -8.75 50.80 10.78
CA GLY A 298 -8.10 49.85 9.86
C GLY A 298 -8.93 48.60 9.48
N ARG A 299 -8.31 47.70 8.69
CA ARG A 299 -8.97 46.60 7.95
C ARG A 299 -9.75 45.59 8.79
N ALA A 300 -9.52 45.52 10.10
CA ALA A 300 -10.22 44.62 11.03
C ALA A 300 -11.55 45.19 11.60
N GLY A 301 -12.08 46.27 11.01
CA GLY A 301 -13.26 47.00 11.49
C GLY A 301 -14.60 46.25 11.44
N SER A 302 -14.81 45.32 12.38
CA SER A 302 -16.15 44.97 12.90
C SER A 302 -16.01 44.51 14.36
N SER A 303 -15.63 45.42 15.23
CA SER A 303 -15.81 45.23 16.67
C SER A 303 -16.71 46.32 17.22
N VAL A 304 -17.76 45.86 17.90
CA VAL A 304 -18.74 46.55 18.73
C VAL A 304 -18.32 47.98 19.16
N PRO A 305 -19.17 49.01 19.00
CA PRO A 305 -18.88 50.35 19.50
C PRO A 305 -18.74 50.30 21.03
N GLY A 306 -17.53 50.53 21.54
CA GLY A 306 -17.29 50.65 22.99
C GLY A 306 -15.96 50.10 23.53
N VAL A 307 -15.17 49.35 22.75
CA VAL A 307 -13.89 48.79 23.23
C VAL A 307 -12.71 49.61 22.69
N ALA A 308 -12.26 50.57 23.48
CA ALA A 308 -11.09 51.40 23.21
C ALA A 308 -9.77 50.61 23.34
N CYS A 309 -9.05 50.40 22.24
CA CYS A 309 -7.65 49.92 22.29
C CYS A 309 -6.70 51.13 22.42
N GLN A 310 -5.77 51.08 23.37
CA GLN A 310 -4.86 52.20 23.64
C GLN A 310 -3.52 51.97 22.93
N LEU A 311 -3.15 52.86 21.99
CA LEU A 311 -1.80 52.89 21.40
C LEU A 311 -0.80 53.38 22.45
N THR A 312 0.27 52.61 22.64
CA THR A 312 1.30 52.89 23.65
C THR A 312 2.65 53.17 23.02
N LEU A 313 2.96 52.57 21.87
CA LEU A 313 4.27 52.67 21.23
C LEU A 313 4.15 52.66 19.70
N ILE A 314 4.83 53.61 19.04
CA ILE A 314 5.03 53.62 17.57
C ILE A 314 6.47 53.24 17.30
N ALA A 315 6.72 52.24 16.46
CA ALA A 315 8.05 51.81 16.06
C ALA A 315 8.24 52.03 14.56
N VAL A 316 9.34 52.69 14.16
CA VAL A 316 9.66 53.00 12.77
C VAL A 316 11.05 52.47 12.43
N HIS A 317 11.18 51.65 11.39
CA HIS A 317 12.47 51.10 10.99
C HIS A 317 13.18 52.02 9.97
N VAL A 318 14.37 52.48 10.32
CA VAL A 318 15.23 53.34 9.49
C VAL A 318 16.57 52.66 9.25
N ASP A 319 17.04 52.67 8.01
CA ASP A 319 18.29 52.04 7.58
C ASP A 319 19.09 52.94 6.64
N ASN A 320 19.73 53.95 7.22
CA ASN A 320 20.60 54.88 6.50
C ASN A 320 21.90 54.22 6.00
N SER A 321 22.20 52.99 6.46
CA SER A 321 23.35 52.23 5.99
C SER A 321 23.13 51.70 4.57
N ARG A 322 21.91 51.25 4.25
CA ARG A 322 21.50 50.85 2.89
C ARG A 322 20.98 52.03 2.07
N ASP A 323 20.29 52.98 2.69
CA ASP A 323 19.63 54.10 2.00
C ASP A 323 20.50 55.35 1.90
N VAL A 324 21.73 55.18 1.38
CA VAL A 324 22.78 56.23 1.39
C VAL A 324 22.37 57.52 0.65
N ALA A 325 21.53 57.41 -0.37
CA ALA A 325 21.03 58.54 -1.18
C ALA A 325 19.61 59.00 -0.80
N CYS A 326 19.02 58.42 0.24
CA CYS A 326 17.64 58.67 0.67
C CYS A 326 17.55 58.70 2.21
N LYS A 327 18.50 59.37 2.86
CA LYS A 327 18.69 59.27 4.31
C LYS A 327 17.59 59.98 5.09
N VAL A 328 17.32 59.48 6.29
CA VAL A 328 16.44 60.11 7.28
C VAL A 328 17.29 60.66 8.41
N THR A 329 17.12 61.94 8.71
CA THR A 329 17.85 62.66 9.78
C THR A 329 16.96 62.98 10.97
N SER A 330 15.65 63.13 10.78
CA SER A 330 14.74 63.35 11.91
C SER A 330 13.30 62.89 11.64
N LEU A 331 12.63 62.49 12.74
CA LEU A 331 11.23 62.10 12.80
C LEU A 331 10.49 63.03 13.76
N LEU A 332 9.45 63.70 13.29
CA LEU A 332 8.58 64.56 14.08
C LEU A 332 7.21 63.88 14.19
N LEU A 333 6.82 63.52 15.41
CA LEU A 333 5.54 62.90 15.70
C LEU A 333 4.54 63.96 16.17
N TYR A 334 3.42 64.03 15.45
CA TYR A 334 2.26 64.84 15.78
C TYR A 334 1.08 63.95 16.22
N GLY A 335 0.25 64.44 17.14
CA GLY A 335 -0.98 63.77 17.57
C GLY A 335 -2.13 64.75 17.87
N GLY A 336 -3.35 64.27 17.67
CA GLY A 336 -4.58 65.04 17.90
C GLY A 336 -5.83 64.15 17.99
N SER A 337 -6.96 64.73 18.41
CA SER A 337 -8.27 64.06 18.46
C SER A 337 -8.94 63.99 17.08
N HIS A 338 -9.91 63.08 16.93
CA HIS A 338 -10.58 62.67 15.67
C HIS A 338 -10.80 63.77 14.61
N LEU A 339 -10.62 63.42 13.33
CA LEU A 339 -10.85 64.28 12.16
C LEU A 339 -12.29 64.85 12.16
N ASN A 340 -12.45 66.17 12.02
CA ASN A 340 -13.75 66.75 11.68
C ASN A 340 -14.05 66.48 10.20
N SER A 341 -15.13 65.73 9.90
CA SER A 341 -15.47 65.26 8.54
C SER A 341 -15.82 66.36 7.54
N VAL A 342 -15.93 67.62 7.98
CA VAL A 342 -16.40 68.75 7.15
C VAL A 342 -15.24 69.61 6.60
N THR A 343 -14.08 69.65 7.26
CA THR A 343 -12.96 70.53 6.86
C THR A 343 -11.67 69.80 6.51
N GLY A 344 -11.57 68.49 6.80
CA GLY A 344 -10.37 67.69 6.50
C GLY A 344 -9.10 68.08 7.27
N THR A 345 -9.20 69.05 8.20
CA THR A 345 -8.08 69.59 8.98
C THR A 345 -8.31 69.33 10.46
N GLY A 346 -7.70 68.28 11.00
CA GLY A 346 -7.58 68.06 12.45
C GLY A 346 -6.45 68.92 13.02
N GLU A 347 -6.67 69.51 14.20
CA GLU A 347 -5.64 70.26 14.92
C GLU A 347 -4.61 69.27 15.50
N LEU A 348 -3.47 69.13 14.82
CA LEU A 348 -2.39 68.24 15.21
C LEU A 348 -1.34 69.01 16.01
N SER A 349 -1.03 68.53 17.22
CA SER A 349 0.02 69.10 18.06
C SER A 349 1.30 68.27 17.94
N LEU A 350 2.46 68.93 17.91
CA LEU A 350 3.76 68.25 17.90
C LEU A 350 3.99 67.60 19.27
N LEU A 351 4.09 66.27 19.32
CA LEU A 351 4.32 65.50 20.55
C LEU A 351 5.80 65.26 20.81
N ARG A 352 6.58 64.91 19.78
CA ARG A 352 8.01 64.57 19.93
C ARG A 352 8.80 64.79 18.65
N THR A 353 10.05 65.20 18.78
CA THR A 353 11.05 65.22 17.71
C THR A 353 12.17 64.25 18.07
N ILE A 354 12.58 63.42 17.10
CA ILE A 354 13.61 62.40 17.25
C ILE A 354 14.67 62.64 16.18
N GLU A 355 15.91 62.82 16.62
CA GLU A 355 17.07 62.89 15.72
C GLU A 355 17.59 61.49 15.43
N ILE A 356 17.93 61.25 14.16
CA ILE A 356 18.34 59.94 13.64
C ILE A 356 19.80 60.04 13.21
N ASP A 357 20.62 59.10 13.69
CA ASP A 357 22.02 58.98 13.27
C ASP A 357 22.11 58.74 11.74
N PRO A 358 22.96 59.48 11.00
CA PRO A 358 23.25 59.21 9.59
C PRO A 358 23.75 57.78 9.26
N ALA A 359 24.14 57.00 10.27
CA ALA A 359 24.51 55.58 10.18
C ALA A 359 23.47 54.64 10.84
N ALA A 360 22.30 55.14 11.22
CA ALA A 360 21.26 54.35 11.88
C ALA A 360 20.80 53.17 11.01
N CYS A 361 20.76 51.97 11.61
CA CYS A 361 20.16 50.75 11.08
C CYS A 361 19.40 50.06 12.22
N ALA A 362 18.25 50.62 12.60
CA ALA A 362 17.52 50.17 13.78
C ALA A 362 16.05 50.58 13.77
N TRP A 363 15.28 49.93 14.64
CA TRP A 363 13.94 50.36 15.02
C TRP A 363 14.00 51.56 15.95
N GLN A 364 13.28 52.61 15.58
CA GLN A 364 13.10 53.81 16.36
C GLN A 364 11.75 53.77 17.05
N THR A 365 11.80 53.63 18.37
CA THR A 365 10.63 53.41 19.21
C THR A 365 10.21 54.71 19.89
N VAL A 366 8.95 55.09 19.71
CA VAL A 366 8.36 56.33 20.21
C VAL A 366 7.21 56.00 21.17
N PRO A 367 7.45 56.02 22.49
CA PRO A 367 6.39 55.82 23.47
C PRO A 367 5.42 57.00 23.46
N ILE A 368 4.12 56.69 23.46
CA ILE A 368 3.02 57.64 23.49
C ILE A 368 2.60 57.82 24.95
N SER A 369 2.99 58.95 25.55
CA SER A 369 2.64 59.27 26.93
C SER A 369 1.19 59.74 27.03
N THR A 370 0.30 58.92 27.59
CA THR A 370 -1.04 59.38 28.01
C THR A 370 -0.92 60.01 29.39
N THR A 371 -0.57 61.30 29.46
CA THR A 371 -0.56 62.03 30.73
C THR A 371 -1.98 62.10 31.28
N GLY A 372 -2.18 61.56 32.49
CA GLY A 372 -3.47 61.52 33.17
C GLY A 372 -4.00 62.92 33.50
N ALA A 373 -5.00 63.36 32.76
CA ALA A 373 -6.06 64.26 33.19
C ALA A 373 -7.10 64.36 32.07
N SER A 374 -8.36 64.09 32.41
CA SER A 374 -9.58 64.17 31.57
C SER A 374 -9.80 63.06 30.54
N ASN A 375 -11.07 62.64 30.45
CA ASN A 375 -11.63 61.66 29.52
C ASN A 375 -11.40 62.06 28.05
N ALA A 376 -10.19 61.86 27.53
CA ALA A 376 -9.91 61.99 26.10
C ALA A 376 -10.17 60.64 25.40
N PRO A 377 -10.85 60.63 24.24
CA PRO A 377 -11.20 59.40 23.55
C PRO A 377 -9.94 58.67 23.07
N ALA A 378 -9.94 57.36 23.28
CA ALA A 378 -8.85 56.42 23.01
C ALA A 378 -8.62 56.09 21.52
N SER A 379 -8.73 57.08 20.63
CA SER A 379 -8.47 56.92 19.19
C SER A 379 -7.93 58.24 18.61
N GLY A 380 -6.66 58.52 18.89
CA GLY A 380 -5.97 59.69 18.34
C GLY A 380 -5.51 59.46 16.90
N HIS A 381 -5.62 60.48 16.07
CA HIS A 381 -4.95 60.55 14.77
C HIS A 381 -3.49 60.95 15.00
N TYR A 382 -2.55 60.21 14.41
CA TYR A 382 -1.12 60.50 14.51
C TYR A 382 -0.51 60.77 13.13
N ARG A 383 0.43 61.70 13.06
CA ARG A 383 1.17 62.02 11.83
C ARG A 383 2.67 62.04 12.11
N LEU A 384 3.42 61.25 11.36
CA LEU A 384 4.89 61.28 11.34
C LEU A 384 5.34 62.17 10.19
N GLU A 385 5.98 63.31 10.48
CA GLU A 385 6.70 64.11 9.49
C GLU A 385 8.19 63.73 9.51
N ILE A 386 8.74 63.43 8.35
CA ILE A 386 10.05 62.82 8.20
C ILE A 386 10.93 63.77 7.41
N ARG A 387 12.16 64.01 7.90
CA ARG A 387 13.12 64.91 7.26
C ARG A 387 14.43 64.19 6.94
N GLY A 388 15.03 64.59 5.84
CA GLY A 388 16.28 64.06 5.31
C GLY A 388 17.02 65.12 4.49
N PRO A 389 18.32 64.93 4.25
CA PRO A 389 19.13 65.87 3.47
C PRO A 389 18.83 65.78 1.97
N ASP A 390 18.32 64.64 1.51
CA ASP A 390 18.07 64.32 0.11
C ASP A 390 16.66 64.75 -0.35
N ALA A 391 16.48 64.88 -1.67
CA ALA A 391 15.20 65.24 -2.26
C ALA A 391 14.10 64.22 -1.93
N THR A 392 14.46 62.94 -1.85
CA THR A 392 13.62 61.82 -1.43
C THR A 392 14.19 61.18 -0.16
N LEU A 393 13.40 60.37 0.52
CA LEU A 393 13.83 59.58 1.70
C LEU A 393 13.09 58.25 1.73
N ARG A 394 13.65 57.28 2.46
CA ARG A 394 13.10 55.93 2.59
C ARG A 394 12.80 55.56 4.04
N ILE A 395 11.62 54.96 4.25
CA ILE A 395 11.25 54.28 5.49
C ILE A 395 10.92 52.84 5.15
N ARG A 396 11.43 51.89 5.95
CA ARG A 396 11.26 50.46 5.68
C ARG A 396 10.01 49.89 6.31
N GLN A 397 9.76 50.17 7.59
CA GLN A 397 8.59 49.65 8.29
C GLN A 397 8.02 50.61 9.32
N VAL A 398 6.73 50.43 9.61
CA VAL A 398 6.02 51.05 10.73
C VAL A 398 5.21 49.99 11.48
N LYS A 399 5.34 49.98 12.80
CA LYS A 399 4.59 49.08 13.71
C LYS A 399 3.98 49.86 14.86
N LEU A 400 2.76 49.49 15.21
CA LEU A 400 1.98 50.11 16.27
C LEU A 400 1.69 49.09 17.36
N TYR A 401 2.03 49.43 18.60
CA TYR A 401 1.93 48.54 19.74
C TYR A 401 1.06 49.15 20.85
N GLY A 402 0.21 48.35 21.47
CA GLY A 402 -0.68 48.80 22.53
C GLY A 402 -1.39 47.67 23.27
N THR A 403 -2.46 48.00 24.00
CA THR A 403 -3.22 47.06 24.83
C THR A 403 -4.65 46.87 24.31
N ARG A 404 -5.08 45.62 24.10
CA ARG A 404 -6.47 45.25 23.77
C ARG A 404 -7.22 44.82 25.05
N PRO A 405 -8.40 45.38 25.39
CA PRO A 405 -9.18 44.92 26.55
C PRO A 405 -9.77 43.53 26.27
N GLY A 406 -9.32 42.49 27.00
CA GLY A 406 -9.92 41.15 26.92
C GLY A 406 -8.96 39.95 26.96
N ASN A 407 -7.64 40.15 26.99
CA ASN A 407 -6.68 39.05 27.09
C ASN A 407 -6.14 38.93 28.54
N PRO A 408 -6.41 37.85 29.30
CA PRO A 408 -6.07 37.72 30.73
C PRO A 408 -4.58 37.43 31.00
N ALA A 409 -3.68 37.85 30.11
CA ALA A 409 -2.24 37.62 30.22
C ALA A 409 -1.51 38.66 31.09
N THR A 410 -2.24 39.50 31.82
CA THR A 410 -1.70 40.35 32.91
C THR A 410 -1.85 39.69 34.28
N SER A 411 -1.78 38.36 34.34
CA SER A 411 -1.52 37.62 35.57
C SER A 411 -0.07 37.13 35.53
N SER A 412 0.68 37.50 36.56
CA SER A 412 2.03 37.04 36.91
C SER A 412 2.39 35.69 36.29
N VAL A 413 3.23 35.70 35.24
CA VAL A 413 3.84 34.48 34.71
C VAL A 413 4.90 34.01 35.72
N PRO A 414 4.81 32.78 36.26
CA PRO A 414 5.88 32.20 37.07
C PRO A 414 7.08 31.91 36.16
N SER A 415 8.25 32.45 36.52
CA SER A 415 9.57 32.18 35.91
C SER A 415 9.56 32.11 34.38
N ALA A 416 9.61 33.25 33.71
CA ALA A 416 9.76 33.30 32.26
C ALA A 416 11.10 32.67 31.83
N PRO A 417 11.13 31.77 30.82
CA PRO A 417 12.37 31.43 30.14
C PRO A 417 12.98 32.73 29.57
N SER A 418 14.31 32.87 29.65
CA SER A 418 15.04 34.05 29.19
C SER A 418 14.54 34.49 27.81
N LEU A 419 14.16 35.76 27.66
CA LEU A 419 13.74 36.31 26.37
C LEU A 419 14.80 36.01 25.31
N PRO A 420 14.41 35.45 24.15
CA PRO A 420 15.37 35.09 23.12
C PRO A 420 16.06 36.33 22.59
N THR A 421 17.39 36.28 22.52
CA THR A 421 18.20 37.34 21.90
C THR A 421 17.84 37.49 20.42
N PRO A 422 18.04 38.68 19.79
CA PRO A 422 17.80 38.88 18.36
C PRO A 422 18.51 37.84 17.48
N ARG A 423 19.71 37.41 17.89
CA ARG A 423 20.46 36.35 17.20
C ARG A 423 19.79 34.97 17.30
N GLN A 424 19.20 34.63 18.45
CA GLN A 424 18.41 33.40 18.62
C GLN A 424 17.12 33.44 17.79
N VAL A 425 16.43 34.59 17.73
CA VAL A 425 15.25 34.77 16.87
C VAL A 425 15.63 34.58 15.41
N GLN A 426 16.71 35.21 14.94
CA GLN A 426 17.17 35.08 13.57
C GLN A 426 17.59 33.64 13.22
N SER A 427 18.27 32.96 14.13
CA SER A 427 18.64 31.54 13.98
C SER A 427 17.39 30.65 13.82
N ARG A 428 16.38 30.84 14.68
CA ARG A 428 15.10 30.13 14.59
C ARG A 428 14.36 30.39 13.28
N LEU A 429 14.38 31.61 12.76
CA LEU A 429 13.80 31.94 11.45
C LEU A 429 14.55 31.24 10.30
N CYS A 430 15.87 31.18 10.37
CA CYS A 430 16.69 30.43 9.40
C CYS A 430 16.40 28.93 9.47
N GLU A 431 16.26 28.37 10.66
CA GLU A 431 15.90 26.97 10.89
C GLU A 431 14.52 26.65 10.31
N GLN A 432 13.50 27.45 10.62
CA GLN A 432 12.15 27.29 10.09
C GLN A 432 12.13 27.30 8.56
N GLU A 433 12.86 28.23 7.95
CA GLU A 433 12.99 28.30 6.50
C GLU A 433 13.70 27.07 5.93
N THR A 434 14.74 26.60 6.60
CA THR A 434 15.50 25.40 6.20
C THR A 434 14.64 24.15 6.27
N LEU A 435 13.78 24.04 7.28
CA LEU A 435 12.79 22.98 7.41
C LEU A 435 11.73 23.06 6.30
N ARG A 436 11.23 24.26 6.00
CA ARG A 436 10.26 24.46 4.90
C ARG A 436 10.84 24.02 3.56
N VAL A 437 12.06 24.46 3.23
CA VAL A 437 12.74 24.06 2.00
C VAL A 437 13.03 22.56 1.98
N PHE A 438 13.41 21.97 3.12
CA PHE A 438 13.58 20.52 3.23
C PHE A 438 12.29 19.77 2.90
N ARG A 439 11.16 20.14 3.53
CA ARG A 439 9.84 19.53 3.28
C ARG A 439 9.44 19.64 1.82
N LEU A 440 9.60 20.83 1.24
CA LEU A 440 9.31 21.10 -0.16
C LEU A 440 10.20 20.26 -1.11
N LEU A 441 11.50 20.14 -0.85
CA LEU A 441 12.40 19.30 -1.65
C LEU A 441 12.08 17.82 -1.51
N THR A 442 11.79 17.36 -0.29
CA THR A 442 11.37 15.97 -0.07
C THR A 442 10.02 15.70 -0.74
N GLY A 443 9.05 16.61 -0.62
CA GLY A 443 7.76 16.50 -1.31
C GLY A 443 7.90 16.44 -2.83
N GLN A 444 8.94 17.02 -3.42
CA GLN A 444 9.16 16.95 -4.88
C GLN A 444 9.97 15.73 -5.31
N VAL A 445 11.05 15.39 -4.59
CA VAL A 445 11.89 14.22 -4.89
C VAL A 445 11.15 12.92 -4.60
N PHE A 446 10.35 12.89 -3.54
CA PHE A 446 9.53 11.75 -3.15
C PHE A 446 8.09 11.83 -3.69
N GLY A 447 7.57 13.03 -3.96
CA GLY A 447 6.17 13.22 -4.32
C GLY A 447 5.85 13.61 -5.77
N LYS A 448 6.81 13.87 -6.69
CA LYS A 448 6.47 13.98 -8.14
C LYS A 448 6.56 12.67 -8.94
N LEU A 449 6.66 11.54 -8.24
CA LEU A 449 6.05 10.29 -8.71
C LEU A 449 4.51 10.30 -8.54
N LEU A 450 3.91 11.39 -8.04
CA LEU A 450 2.48 11.52 -7.68
C LEU A 450 1.62 12.45 -8.58
N GLU A 451 2.15 13.09 -9.62
CA GLU A 451 1.33 13.93 -10.56
C GLU A 451 1.27 13.40 -11.99
N GLU A 452 2.23 12.59 -12.45
CA GLU A 452 2.21 12.03 -13.82
C GLU A 452 1.04 11.07 -14.05
N THR A 453 0.42 10.52 -13.00
CA THR A 453 -0.80 9.70 -13.12
C THR A 453 -2.12 10.51 -13.08
N SER A 454 -2.10 11.75 -12.56
CA SER A 454 -3.30 12.60 -12.42
C SER A 454 -3.54 13.51 -13.64
N THR A 455 -2.50 13.82 -14.41
CA THR A 455 -2.60 14.67 -15.61
C THR A 455 -3.11 13.94 -16.86
N LEU A 456 -3.36 12.63 -16.79
CA LEU A 456 -4.03 11.86 -17.85
C LEU A 456 -5.56 11.85 -17.74
N ILE A 457 -6.16 12.40 -16.68
CA ILE A 457 -7.62 12.36 -16.47
C ILE A 457 -8.27 13.76 -16.28
N GLY A 458 -7.51 14.79 -15.93
CA GLY A 458 -8.06 16.13 -15.67
C GLY A 458 -7.87 17.14 -16.80
N ASN A 459 -8.50 16.97 -17.97
CA ASN A 459 -8.83 18.11 -18.85
C ASN A 459 -9.87 17.74 -19.93
N SER A 460 -11.14 17.73 -19.55
CA SER A 460 -12.28 17.95 -20.46
C SER A 460 -13.52 18.37 -19.67
N GLY A 461 -13.84 19.66 -19.72
CA GLY A 461 -15.22 20.16 -19.77
C GLY A 461 -15.95 20.48 -18.46
N ASN A 462 -15.88 21.75 -18.05
CA ASN A 462 -17.03 22.44 -17.45
C ASN A 462 -18.15 22.58 -18.52
N GLY A 463 -19.37 22.10 -18.25
CA GLY A 463 -20.56 22.44 -19.05
C GLY A 463 -21.76 21.48 -19.02
N ALA A 464 -22.74 21.80 -18.17
CA ALA A 464 -24.20 21.64 -18.35
C ALA A 464 -24.91 20.25 -18.47
N SER A 465 -25.56 19.88 -17.36
CA SER A 465 -26.93 19.34 -17.12
C SER A 465 -27.81 18.66 -18.21
N ASN A 466 -28.45 17.57 -17.74
CA ASN A 466 -29.82 17.03 -17.98
C ASN A 466 -30.05 15.89 -19.00
N GLY A 467 -30.54 14.74 -18.48
CA GLY A 467 -31.70 14.03 -19.06
C GLY A 467 -31.61 12.50 -19.32
N SER A 468 -32.22 11.72 -18.41
CA SER A 468 -33.04 10.51 -18.68
C SER A 468 -32.38 9.19 -19.11
N GLY A 469 -32.71 8.10 -18.38
CA GLY A 469 -32.05 6.79 -18.47
C GLY A 469 -32.69 5.74 -19.38
N ALA A 470 -31.98 4.61 -19.54
CA ALA A 470 -32.51 3.28 -19.88
C ALA A 470 -31.47 2.16 -19.62
N ASN A 471 -32.00 0.99 -19.33
CA ASN A 471 -31.46 -0.30 -18.89
C ASN A 471 -30.35 -1.01 -19.73
N VAL A 472 -29.50 -1.77 -19.01
CA VAL A 472 -29.07 -3.18 -19.21
C VAL A 472 -27.76 -3.55 -19.99
N ASN A 473 -26.99 -4.40 -19.30
CA ASN A 473 -26.06 -5.49 -19.69
C ASN A 473 -24.53 -5.30 -19.73
N GLY A 474 -23.87 -6.19 -18.98
CA GLY A 474 -22.43 -6.27 -18.76
C GLY A 474 -21.63 -6.77 -19.97
N GLY A 475 -20.40 -6.28 -20.02
CA GLY A 475 -19.34 -6.65 -20.95
C GLY A 475 -18.07 -5.91 -20.53
N SER A 476 -17.17 -6.59 -19.84
CA SER A 476 -15.92 -6.03 -19.30
C SER A 476 -14.93 -5.72 -20.43
N GLY A 477 -14.92 -4.46 -20.88
CA GLY A 477 -13.91 -3.90 -21.77
C GLY A 477 -12.89 -3.11 -20.96
N GLU A 478 -11.68 -3.66 -20.81
CA GLU A 478 -10.57 -2.96 -20.16
C GLU A 478 -10.00 -1.86 -21.06
N ALA A 479 -9.86 -0.67 -20.49
CA ALA A 479 -9.30 0.51 -21.13
C ALA A 479 -7.78 0.40 -21.30
N CYS A 480 -7.30 0.76 -22.49
CA CYS A 480 -5.89 0.78 -22.87
C CYS A 480 -5.19 2.03 -22.30
N SER A 481 -4.44 1.87 -21.21
CA SER A 481 -3.49 2.89 -20.69
C SER A 481 -2.17 2.79 -21.46
N THR A 482 -1.87 3.78 -22.29
CA THR A 482 -0.54 3.94 -22.90
C THR A 482 0.34 4.76 -21.95
N GLU A 483 0.98 4.12 -20.97
CA GLU A 483 2.00 4.74 -20.13
C GLU A 483 3.38 4.64 -20.81
N LEU A 484 4.01 5.80 -21.04
CA LEU A 484 5.41 5.92 -21.44
C LEU A 484 6.28 5.65 -20.22
N SER A 485 7.09 4.60 -20.26
CA SER A 485 8.07 4.26 -19.23
C SER A 485 9.17 5.34 -19.13
N PRO A 486 9.60 5.77 -17.93
CA PRO A 486 10.76 6.65 -17.80
C PRO A 486 12.07 5.87 -18.06
N LEU A 487 13.07 6.57 -18.63
CA LEU A 487 14.41 6.04 -18.95
C LEU A 487 15.10 5.40 -17.72
N PRO A 488 15.84 4.28 -17.87
CA PRO A 488 16.51 3.58 -16.76
C PRO A 488 17.58 4.39 -16.00
N SER A 489 18.12 5.46 -16.59
CA SER A 489 19.13 6.31 -15.92
C SER A 489 18.56 7.28 -14.88
N LEU A 490 17.24 7.52 -14.87
CA LEU A 490 16.59 8.40 -13.91
C LEU A 490 16.22 7.67 -12.61
N SER A 491 15.83 6.39 -12.71
CA SER A 491 15.45 5.57 -11.55
C SER A 491 16.61 5.29 -10.60
N GLU A 492 17.82 5.03 -11.12
CA GLU A 492 19.03 4.87 -10.29
C GLU A 492 19.38 6.17 -9.56
N SER A 493 19.31 7.33 -10.25
CA SER A 493 19.63 8.62 -9.63
C SER A 493 18.65 9.05 -8.52
N ILE A 494 17.38 8.63 -8.61
CA ILE A 494 16.39 8.83 -7.56
C ILE A 494 16.69 7.90 -6.39
N HIS A 495 17.12 6.67 -6.64
CA HIS A 495 17.50 5.72 -5.60
C HIS A 495 18.71 6.21 -4.78
N ASP A 496 19.74 6.77 -5.42
CA ASP A 496 20.93 7.30 -4.73
C ASP A 496 20.60 8.51 -3.83
N LEU A 497 19.71 9.39 -4.30
CA LEU A 497 19.19 10.51 -3.51
C LEU A 497 18.40 10.03 -2.29
N ARG A 498 17.63 8.95 -2.44
CA ARG A 498 16.88 8.32 -1.35
C ARG A 498 17.82 7.72 -0.33
N GLU A 499 18.83 6.97 -0.75
CA GLU A 499 19.84 6.39 0.16
C GLU A 499 20.63 7.46 0.90
N HIS A 500 20.96 8.58 0.26
CA HIS A 500 21.66 9.68 0.93
C HIS A 500 20.77 10.39 1.95
N ALA A 501 19.50 10.66 1.63
CA ALA A 501 18.53 11.24 2.57
C ALA A 501 18.28 10.32 3.78
N VAL A 502 18.13 9.02 3.53
CA VAL A 502 18.04 7.95 4.53
C VAL A 502 19.33 7.89 5.36
N GLY A 503 20.51 7.88 4.74
CA GLY A 503 21.80 7.85 5.43
C GLY A 503 22.04 9.03 6.38
N ILE A 504 21.51 10.21 6.07
CA ILE A 504 21.50 11.37 6.97
C ILE A 504 20.61 11.14 8.21
N LEU A 505 19.51 10.39 8.07
CA LEU A 505 18.63 10.02 9.18
C LEU A 505 19.21 8.91 10.09
N PHE A 506 20.20 8.13 9.62
CA PHE A 506 20.67 6.89 10.28
C PHE A 506 22.11 6.87 10.79
N SER A 507 22.87 7.95 10.65
CA SER A 507 24.30 7.96 11.00
C SER A 507 24.65 8.18 12.48
N ARG A 508 23.68 8.51 13.36
CA ARG A 508 23.94 8.91 14.76
C ARG A 508 23.29 7.99 15.80
N ARG A 509 23.91 7.92 16.99
CA ARG A 509 23.46 7.11 18.15
C ARG A 509 22.22 7.68 18.88
N LYS A 510 21.85 8.94 18.62
CA LYS A 510 20.65 9.61 19.14
C LYS A 510 19.96 10.33 17.98
N LEU A 511 18.63 10.31 17.96
CA LEU A 511 17.86 11.07 16.99
C LEU A 511 17.99 12.58 17.32
N SER A 512 18.44 13.38 16.36
CA SER A 512 18.44 14.85 16.49
C SER A 512 17.01 15.40 16.52
N HIS A 513 16.84 16.65 16.97
CA HIS A 513 15.53 17.31 16.95
C HIS A 513 14.90 17.27 15.54
N LEU A 514 15.71 17.50 14.50
CA LEU A 514 15.31 17.39 13.10
C LEU A 514 14.81 15.98 12.74
N GLN A 515 15.58 14.94 13.08
CA GLN A 515 15.19 13.56 12.75
C GLN A 515 13.86 13.20 13.41
N LYS A 516 13.64 13.64 14.66
CA LYS A 516 12.35 13.46 15.36
C LYS A 516 11.21 14.17 14.65
N GLN A 517 11.39 15.43 14.27
CA GLN A 517 10.36 16.18 13.53
C GLN A 517 10.05 15.56 12.17
N ILE A 518 11.07 15.10 11.43
CA ILE A 518 10.88 14.39 10.14
C ILE A 518 10.04 13.13 10.36
N ILE A 519 10.35 12.34 11.40
CA ILE A 519 9.57 11.13 11.71
C ILE A 519 8.11 11.47 12.01
N VAL A 520 7.85 12.53 12.79
CA VAL A 520 6.47 12.97 13.08
C VAL A 520 5.73 13.34 11.80
N HIS A 521 6.36 14.09 10.89
CA HIS A 521 5.78 14.43 9.58
C HIS A 521 5.48 13.18 8.73
N VAL A 522 6.40 12.22 8.71
CA VAL A 522 6.22 10.96 7.97
C VAL A 522 5.07 10.14 8.55
N VAL A 523 4.96 10.08 9.87
CA VAL A 523 3.85 9.38 10.55
C VAL A 523 2.52 10.08 10.25
N GLN A 524 2.47 11.41 10.27
CA GLN A 524 1.28 12.18 9.87
C GLN A 524 0.91 11.98 8.39
N ALA A 525 1.90 11.81 7.51
CA ALA A 525 1.65 11.47 6.12
C ALA A 525 1.04 10.07 5.97
N ILE A 526 1.54 9.09 6.74
CA ILE A 526 0.96 7.73 6.80
C ILE A 526 -0.47 7.78 7.31
N GLU A 527 -0.77 8.58 8.34
CA GLU A 527 -2.13 8.79 8.87
C GLU A 527 -3.07 9.28 7.77
N ARG A 528 -2.69 10.33 7.03
CA ARG A 528 -3.50 10.86 5.91
C ARG A 528 -3.72 9.83 4.80
N GLU A 529 -2.69 9.09 4.44
CA GLU A 529 -2.80 8.03 3.43
C GLU A 529 -3.63 6.84 3.89
N THR A 530 -3.62 6.54 5.19
CA THR A 530 -4.45 5.50 5.79
C THR A 530 -5.94 5.84 5.67
N VAL A 531 -6.30 7.09 5.90
CA VAL A 531 -7.68 7.57 5.70
C VAL A 531 -8.09 7.40 4.23
N LYS A 532 -7.26 7.86 3.29
CA LYS A 532 -7.53 7.71 1.85
C LYS A 532 -7.65 6.25 1.40
N ALA A 533 -6.77 5.38 1.88
CA ALA A 533 -6.80 3.95 1.59
C ALA A 533 -8.09 3.30 2.10
N ARG A 534 -8.54 3.70 3.30
CA ARG A 534 -9.80 3.21 3.88
C ARG A 534 -11.01 3.71 3.08
N ASP A 535 -11.07 4.99 2.73
CA ASP A 535 -12.19 5.55 1.96
C ASP A 535 -12.30 4.89 0.58
N ALA A 536 -11.17 4.66 -0.10
CA ALA A 536 -11.12 3.94 -1.37
C ALA A 536 -11.59 2.48 -1.23
N TRP A 537 -11.19 1.80 -0.14
CA TRP A 537 -11.62 0.44 0.16
C TRP A 537 -13.13 0.36 0.46
N GLU A 538 -13.69 1.32 1.21
CA GLU A 538 -15.13 1.39 1.50
C GLU A 538 -15.97 1.60 0.23
N LEU A 539 -15.50 2.45 -0.69
CA LEU A 539 -16.14 2.65 -2.00
C LEU A 539 -16.17 1.36 -2.84
N LEU A 540 -15.08 0.57 -2.83
CA LEU A 540 -15.02 -0.73 -3.50
C LEU A 540 -16.03 -1.74 -2.94
N LEU A 541 -16.30 -1.72 -1.63
CA LEU A 541 -17.28 -2.61 -1.01
C LEU A 541 -18.73 -2.26 -1.33
N ASN A 542 -19.04 -0.99 -1.54
CA ASN A 542 -20.41 -0.52 -1.75
C ASN A 542 -20.86 -0.62 -3.23
N GLY A 543 -19.97 -1.03 -4.14
CA GLY A 543 -20.33 -1.27 -5.55
C GLY A 543 -20.60 0.00 -6.37
N GLU A 544 -20.19 1.18 -5.90
CA GLU A 544 -20.27 2.44 -6.66
C GLU A 544 -19.10 2.53 -7.66
N VAL A 545 -19.21 1.79 -8.76
CA VAL A 545 -18.15 1.64 -9.79
C VAL A 545 -17.95 2.89 -10.68
N ASN A 546 -18.69 3.98 -10.44
CA ASN A 546 -18.79 5.09 -11.40
C ASN A 546 -17.84 6.29 -11.16
N ILE A 547 -16.82 6.17 -10.30
CA ILE A 547 -15.75 7.17 -10.20
C ILE A 547 -14.40 6.44 -10.16
N PRO A 548 -13.46 6.70 -11.10
CA PRO A 548 -12.13 6.10 -11.07
C PRO A 548 -11.26 6.88 -10.06
N THR A 549 -11.56 6.79 -8.77
CA THR A 549 -10.60 7.15 -7.73
C THR A 549 -9.70 5.95 -7.47
N THR A 550 -8.84 5.63 -8.44
CA THR A 550 -7.80 4.62 -8.27
C THR A 550 -6.83 5.13 -7.20
N TYR A 551 -6.98 4.63 -5.97
CA TYR A 551 -6.03 4.91 -4.90
C TYR A 551 -4.64 4.39 -5.31
N ASN A 552 -3.70 5.30 -5.53
CA ASN A 552 -2.32 4.96 -5.80
C ASN A 552 -1.56 4.82 -4.48
N ASP A 553 -1.23 3.58 -4.14
CA ASP A 553 -0.54 3.20 -2.91
C ASP A 553 0.97 3.51 -2.92
N ALA A 554 1.52 4.07 -4.01
CA ALA A 554 2.96 4.35 -4.14
C ALA A 554 3.47 5.31 -3.06
N TYR A 555 2.73 6.37 -2.75
CA TYR A 555 3.14 7.32 -1.71
C TYR A 555 3.19 6.66 -0.34
N CYS A 556 2.12 5.96 0.02
CA CYS A 556 2.02 5.21 1.28
C CYS A 556 3.14 4.16 1.41
N PHE A 557 3.40 3.39 0.35
CA PHE A 557 4.47 2.40 0.30
C PHE A 557 5.86 3.02 0.52
N GLU A 558 6.16 4.17 -0.06
CA GLU A 558 7.46 4.84 0.13
C GLU A 558 7.62 5.39 1.55
N MET A 559 6.56 5.97 2.14
CA MET A 559 6.59 6.41 3.53
C MET A 559 6.81 5.24 4.49
N LEU A 560 6.11 4.12 4.26
CA LEU A 560 6.31 2.89 5.02
C LEU A 560 7.71 2.30 4.81
N SER A 561 8.29 2.42 3.62
CA SER A 561 9.67 1.98 3.33
C SER A 561 10.68 2.77 4.16
N MET A 562 10.48 4.09 4.29
CA MET A 562 11.33 4.94 5.13
C MET A 562 11.18 4.62 6.62
N VAL A 563 9.96 4.41 7.10
CA VAL A 563 9.73 3.97 8.49
C VAL A 563 10.29 2.57 8.73
N LEU A 564 10.25 1.68 7.72
CA LEU A 564 10.83 0.35 7.79
C LEU A 564 12.36 0.42 7.86
N ALA A 565 13.01 1.31 7.11
CA ALA A 565 14.44 1.59 7.28
C ALA A 565 14.73 2.09 8.70
N LEU A 566 13.89 3.00 9.24
CA LEU A 566 14.04 3.55 10.60
C LEU A 566 13.95 2.51 11.70
N SER A 567 13.01 1.59 11.58
CA SER A 567 12.84 0.46 12.50
C SER A 567 14.03 -0.51 12.51
N GLY A 568 15.00 -0.38 11.59
CA GLY A 568 16.25 -1.15 11.62
C GLY A 568 17.10 -0.85 12.86
N SER A 569 17.06 0.38 13.37
CA SER A 569 17.79 0.80 14.57
C SER A 569 16.94 0.65 15.85
N SER A 570 17.57 0.34 16.99
CA SER A 570 16.85 0.27 18.28
C SER A 570 16.24 1.61 18.67
N VAL A 571 17.00 2.70 18.54
CA VAL A 571 16.55 4.07 18.81
C VAL A 571 15.34 4.45 17.96
N GLY A 572 15.34 4.08 16.67
CA GLY A 572 14.22 4.30 15.76
C GLY A 572 12.98 3.51 16.18
N ARG A 573 13.12 2.23 16.57
CA ARG A 573 11.98 1.43 17.05
C ARG A 573 11.37 1.99 18.33
N THR A 574 12.18 2.36 19.31
CA THR A 574 11.69 2.95 20.57
C THR A 574 11.00 4.29 20.33
N TYR A 575 11.48 5.11 19.40
CA TYR A 575 10.81 6.37 19.08
C TYR A 575 9.51 6.17 18.28
N LEU A 576 9.47 5.20 17.37
CA LEU A 576 8.25 4.82 16.64
C LEU A 576 7.20 4.19 17.56
N SER A 577 7.60 3.39 18.55
CA SER A 577 6.67 2.79 19.52
C SER A 577 5.99 3.82 20.43
N GLN A 578 6.58 5.01 20.58
CA GLN A 578 6.00 6.16 21.29
C GLN A 578 4.96 6.94 20.45
N GLN A 579 4.87 6.68 19.14
CA GLN A 579 3.89 7.31 18.27
C GLN A 579 2.56 6.53 18.35
N HIS A 580 1.69 6.92 19.28
CA HIS A 580 0.47 6.19 19.63
C HIS A 580 -0.49 5.94 18.45
N HIS A 581 -0.55 6.85 17.47
CA HIS A 581 -1.43 6.71 16.29
C HIS A 581 -0.86 5.76 15.22
N LEU A 582 0.46 5.62 15.13
CA LEU A 582 1.11 4.85 14.08
C LEU A 582 0.68 3.37 14.09
N LEU A 583 0.56 2.74 15.27
CA LEU A 583 0.14 1.34 15.33
C LEU A 583 -1.29 1.14 14.81
N LYS A 584 -2.19 2.07 15.12
CA LYS A 584 -3.57 2.05 14.63
C LYS A 584 -3.60 2.20 13.11
N ASP A 585 -2.81 3.12 12.57
CA ASP A 585 -2.71 3.35 11.13
C ASP A 585 -2.13 2.15 10.40
N LEU A 586 -1.08 1.54 10.96
CA LEU A 586 -0.51 0.30 10.47
C LEU A 586 -1.54 -0.84 10.46
N LEU A 587 -2.34 -1.01 11.52
CA LEU A 587 -3.38 -2.06 11.53
C LEU A 587 -4.48 -1.81 10.48
N SER A 588 -4.83 -0.55 10.27
CA SER A 588 -5.76 -0.17 9.21
C SER A 588 -5.19 -0.49 7.82
N LEU A 589 -3.94 -0.09 7.54
CA LEU A 589 -3.26 -0.40 6.28
C LEU A 589 -2.98 -1.90 6.09
N ALA A 590 -2.80 -2.67 7.16
CA ALA A 590 -2.71 -4.13 7.10
C ALA A 590 -4.01 -4.76 6.57
N HIS A 591 -5.14 -4.07 6.75
CA HIS A 591 -6.43 -4.46 6.23
C HIS A 591 -6.74 -3.87 4.84
N THR A 592 -6.56 -2.56 4.65
CA THR A 592 -7.08 -1.81 3.49
C THR A 592 -6.04 -1.56 2.40
N GLY A 593 -4.75 -1.65 2.73
CA GLY A 593 -3.66 -1.41 1.80
C GLY A 593 -3.54 -2.49 0.72
N SER A 594 -2.72 -2.23 -0.30
CA SER A 594 -2.37 -3.22 -1.32
C SER A 594 -1.49 -4.35 -0.78
N ASP A 595 -1.33 -5.44 -1.55
CA ASP A 595 -0.44 -6.56 -1.19
C ASP A 595 1.00 -6.14 -0.86
N ARG A 596 1.54 -5.09 -1.50
CA ARG A 596 2.89 -4.59 -1.20
C ARG A 596 2.92 -3.75 0.09
N VAL A 597 1.89 -2.95 0.34
CA VAL A 597 1.74 -2.15 1.56
C VAL A 597 1.53 -3.07 2.77
N GLN A 598 0.60 -4.03 2.69
CA GLN A 598 0.30 -4.99 3.75
C GLN A 598 1.53 -5.77 4.21
N ARG A 599 2.39 -6.19 3.27
CA ARG A 599 3.67 -6.86 3.57
C ARG A 599 4.64 -5.98 4.36
N GLN A 600 4.82 -4.72 3.96
CA GLN A 600 5.70 -3.78 4.69
C GLN A 600 5.16 -3.45 6.08
N VAL A 601 3.86 -3.20 6.17
CA VAL A 601 3.16 -2.98 7.44
C VAL A 601 3.35 -4.15 8.39
N THR A 602 3.24 -5.39 7.90
CA THR A 602 3.44 -6.59 8.73
C THR A 602 4.87 -6.70 9.25
N ALA A 603 5.85 -6.34 8.43
CA ALA A 603 7.26 -6.27 8.84
C ALA A 603 7.51 -5.17 9.87
N LEU A 604 6.84 -4.02 9.73
CA LEU A 604 6.89 -2.90 10.68
C LEU A 604 6.27 -3.27 12.03
N ILE A 605 5.06 -3.82 12.04
CA ILE A 605 4.38 -4.31 13.25
C ILE A 605 5.29 -5.29 13.99
N ARG A 606 5.86 -6.28 13.29
CA ARG A 606 6.81 -7.25 13.86
C ARG A 606 8.01 -6.59 14.56
N ARG A 607 8.50 -5.45 14.06
CA ARG A 607 9.65 -4.72 14.64
C ARG A 607 9.26 -3.80 15.78
N ILE A 608 8.07 -3.19 15.76
CA ILE A 608 7.62 -2.21 16.76
C ILE A 608 7.07 -2.90 18.02
N LEU A 609 6.37 -4.04 17.88
CA LEU A 609 5.71 -4.72 19.00
C LEU A 609 6.58 -4.99 20.24
N PRO A 610 7.87 -5.39 20.13
CA PRO A 610 8.72 -5.62 21.30
C PRO A 610 8.99 -4.37 22.16
N GLU A 611 8.84 -3.17 21.60
CA GLU A 611 9.22 -1.89 22.22
C GLU A 611 8.01 -1.11 22.77
N LEU A 612 6.80 -1.70 22.75
CA LEU A 612 5.59 -1.05 23.27
C LEU A 612 5.50 -1.14 24.81
N PRO A 613 5.15 -0.04 25.52
CA PRO A 613 5.02 0.00 26.97
C PRO A 613 3.82 -0.83 27.48
N SER A 614 3.90 -1.28 28.74
CA SER A 614 3.06 -2.32 29.37
C SER A 614 1.58 -2.00 29.55
N ASP A 615 1.15 -0.76 29.33
CA ASP A 615 -0.15 -0.29 29.83
C ASP A 615 -1.26 -0.30 28.76
N ASN A 616 -0.90 -0.59 27.50
CA ASN A 616 -1.83 -0.59 26.36
C ASN A 616 -2.30 -2.00 25.91
N VAL A 617 -2.00 -3.05 26.67
CA VAL A 617 -2.61 -4.37 26.45
C VAL A 617 -3.85 -4.43 27.33
N PRO A 618 -5.08 -4.42 26.78
CA PRO A 618 -6.27 -4.55 27.59
C PRO A 618 -6.26 -5.92 28.27
N HIS A 619 -5.89 -5.93 29.56
CA HIS A 619 -6.08 -7.05 30.45
C HIS A 619 -7.58 -7.18 30.71
N ASN A 620 -8.29 -7.94 29.88
CA ASN A 620 -9.53 -8.55 30.33
C ASN A 620 -9.18 -9.76 31.22
N THR A 621 -8.71 -9.47 32.43
CA THR A 621 -8.77 -10.43 33.53
C THR A 621 -10.22 -10.57 33.94
N ALA A 622 -10.75 -11.79 33.80
CA ALA A 622 -12.11 -12.17 34.18
C ALA A 622 -12.32 -12.25 35.71
N ASP A 623 -11.97 -11.18 36.43
CA ASP A 623 -12.17 -11.06 37.89
C ASP A 623 -12.75 -9.67 38.23
N SER A 624 -14.06 -9.48 38.06
CA SER A 624 -14.90 -8.65 38.95
C SER A 624 -16.35 -8.69 38.49
N SER A 625 -17.15 -9.44 39.21
CA SER A 625 -18.61 -9.42 39.18
C SER A 625 -19.15 -8.10 39.76
N VAL A 626 -19.49 -7.11 38.92
CA VAL A 626 -20.44 -6.04 39.28
C VAL A 626 -21.27 -5.64 38.05
N PRO A 627 -22.59 -5.87 38.02
CA PRO A 627 -23.45 -5.39 36.95
C PRO A 627 -24.03 -4.03 37.34
N ASN A 628 -23.38 -2.93 36.94
CA ASN A 628 -24.00 -1.63 36.67
C ASN A 628 -22.94 -0.53 36.59
N GLN A 629 -22.66 -0.05 35.37
CA GLN A 629 -22.59 1.39 35.07
C GLN A 629 -22.41 1.57 33.56
N HIS A 630 -23.40 2.23 32.95
CA HIS A 630 -23.28 2.78 31.61
C HIS A 630 -22.17 3.86 31.58
N SER A 631 -21.53 3.98 30.41
CA SER A 631 -20.61 5.03 29.95
C SER A 631 -19.12 4.92 30.33
N VAL A 632 -18.34 4.24 29.47
CA VAL A 632 -17.18 4.78 28.75
C VAL A 632 -17.01 3.94 27.46
N ASP A 633 -17.32 4.51 26.30
CA ASP A 633 -16.93 3.94 25.00
C ASP A 633 -15.39 3.81 24.98
N THR A 634 -14.87 2.59 25.04
CA THR A 634 -13.42 2.34 24.89
C THR A 634 -13.18 1.72 23.53
N ASP A 635 -12.82 2.56 22.56
CA ASP A 635 -12.43 2.25 21.17
C ASP A 635 -11.13 1.41 21.05
N SER A 636 -10.83 0.53 22.00
CA SER A 636 -9.64 -0.32 21.93
C SER A 636 -9.94 -1.59 21.14
N GLU A 637 -9.83 -1.51 19.81
CA GLU A 637 -9.64 -2.67 18.95
C GLU A 637 -8.42 -3.45 19.48
N ALA A 638 -8.63 -4.60 20.11
CA ALA A 638 -7.53 -5.42 20.57
C ALA A 638 -6.71 -5.84 19.35
N LEU A 639 -5.43 -5.46 19.30
CA LEU A 639 -4.47 -5.77 18.23
C LEU A 639 -4.66 -7.21 17.66
N LEU A 640 -4.83 -8.17 18.56
CA LEU A 640 -4.94 -9.58 18.19
C LEU A 640 -6.26 -9.92 17.48
N ASP A 641 -7.38 -9.28 17.81
CA ASP A 641 -8.65 -9.48 17.14
C ASP A 641 -8.56 -9.04 15.68
N VAL A 642 -7.87 -7.93 15.41
CA VAL A 642 -7.59 -7.47 14.04
C VAL A 642 -6.72 -8.49 13.31
N LEU A 643 -5.61 -8.95 13.91
CA LEU A 643 -4.73 -9.95 13.28
C LEU A 643 -5.45 -11.27 12.99
N LEU A 644 -6.27 -11.76 13.92
CA LEU A 644 -7.09 -12.98 13.72
C LEU A 644 -8.17 -12.77 12.66
N ALA A 645 -8.78 -11.59 12.59
CA ALA A 645 -9.72 -11.24 11.54
C ALA A 645 -9.07 -11.23 10.15
N LEU A 646 -7.82 -10.74 10.02
CA LEU A 646 -7.08 -10.78 8.76
C LEU A 646 -6.83 -12.24 8.31
N ILE A 647 -6.57 -13.15 9.25
CA ILE A 647 -6.46 -14.59 8.97
C ILE A 647 -7.82 -15.14 8.53
N ALA A 648 -8.88 -14.85 9.26
CA ALA A 648 -10.23 -15.34 8.99
C ALA A 648 -10.73 -15.01 7.57
N LYS A 649 -10.38 -13.84 7.03
CA LYS A 649 -10.75 -13.39 5.68
C LYS A 649 -10.18 -14.25 4.55
N SER A 650 -9.08 -14.95 4.81
CA SER A 650 -8.45 -15.83 3.83
C SER A 650 -8.97 -17.27 3.90
N LEU A 651 -9.76 -17.61 4.92
CA LEU A 651 -10.27 -18.96 5.14
C LEU A 651 -11.39 -19.32 4.15
N GLN A 652 -11.28 -20.50 3.56
CA GLN A 652 -12.35 -21.14 2.80
C GLN A 652 -12.90 -22.31 3.59
N VAL A 653 -14.18 -22.24 3.96
CA VAL A 653 -14.79 -23.17 4.92
C VAL A 653 -15.91 -23.94 4.24
N GLN A 654 -15.82 -25.27 4.28
CA GLN A 654 -16.84 -26.16 3.77
C GLN A 654 -17.85 -26.50 4.86
N VAL A 655 -19.14 -26.20 4.64
CA VAL A 655 -20.21 -26.43 5.62
C VAL A 655 -20.98 -27.69 5.25
N LYS A 656 -21.12 -28.59 6.22
CA LYS A 656 -21.85 -29.85 6.13
C LYS A 656 -22.95 -29.91 7.18
N VAL A 657 -24.20 -30.08 6.75
CA VAL A 657 -25.37 -30.19 7.63
C VAL A 657 -25.96 -31.59 7.51
N LYS A 658 -26.09 -32.29 8.64
CA LYS A 658 -26.66 -33.65 8.68
C LYS A 658 -28.17 -33.58 8.94
N ASN A 659 -28.98 -33.58 7.88
CA ASN A 659 -30.44 -33.65 8.00
C ASN A 659 -30.89 -35.10 8.27
N GLY A 660 -31.57 -35.32 9.40
CA GLY A 660 -32.26 -36.57 9.70
C GLY A 660 -33.63 -36.60 9.02
N SER A 661 -33.75 -37.28 7.88
CA SER A 661 -35.04 -37.50 7.22
C SER A 661 -35.53 -38.94 7.48
N ASN A 662 -36.37 -39.12 8.51
CA ASN A 662 -37.25 -40.29 8.63
C ASN A 662 -38.62 -39.92 8.03
N GLY A 663 -39.12 -40.80 7.15
CA GLY A 663 -40.15 -40.48 6.19
C GLY A 663 -41.55 -40.23 6.74
N HIS A 664 -42.28 -39.35 6.06
CA HIS A 664 -43.71 -39.45 5.81
C HIS A 664 -43.96 -39.18 4.32
N GLN A 665 -44.63 -40.11 3.66
CA GLN A 665 -44.99 -40.06 2.26
C GLN A 665 -46.05 -38.97 1.99
N GLN A 666 -45.80 -38.12 0.99
CA GLN A 666 -46.86 -37.53 0.17
C GLN A 666 -46.48 -37.71 -1.31
N PRO A 667 -47.44 -38.05 -2.19
CA PRO A 667 -47.16 -38.36 -3.60
C PRO A 667 -47.21 -37.11 -4.49
N SER A 668 -46.58 -37.23 -5.68
CA SER A 668 -46.54 -36.32 -6.84
C SER A 668 -45.53 -35.15 -6.73
N GLN A 669 -44.67 -34.82 -7.71
CA GLN A 669 -44.54 -35.14 -9.12
C GLN A 669 -43.09 -34.82 -9.59
N GLN A 670 -42.60 -35.57 -10.58
CA GLN A 670 -41.48 -35.30 -11.52
C GLN A 670 -40.01 -35.46 -11.07
N ASN A 671 -39.38 -36.44 -11.75
CA ASN A 671 -37.96 -36.77 -11.91
C ASN A 671 -36.93 -35.65 -11.67
N VAL A 672 -36.26 -35.71 -10.52
CA VAL A 672 -34.89 -35.23 -10.30
C VAL A 672 -34.20 -36.30 -9.44
N PRO A 673 -32.95 -36.73 -9.75
CA PRO A 673 -32.26 -37.73 -8.93
C PRO A 673 -32.04 -37.18 -7.50
N PRO A 674 -32.10 -38.03 -6.45
CA PRO A 674 -31.95 -37.57 -5.08
C PRO A 674 -30.52 -37.07 -4.87
N SER A 675 -30.38 -35.80 -4.51
CA SER A 675 -29.09 -35.17 -4.24
C SER A 675 -28.47 -35.69 -2.94
N SER A 676 -27.24 -36.17 -3.08
CA SER A 676 -26.22 -36.32 -2.03
C SER A 676 -26.15 -35.12 -1.08
N LEU A 677 -25.71 -35.33 0.17
CA LEU A 677 -25.46 -34.32 1.20
C LEU A 677 -25.08 -32.94 0.62
N ALA A 678 -25.95 -31.94 0.80
CA ALA A 678 -25.67 -30.57 0.35
C ALA A 678 -24.43 -30.05 1.08
N THR A 679 -23.37 -29.78 0.34
CA THR A 679 -22.12 -29.27 0.87
C THR A 679 -21.82 -27.93 0.20
N THR A 680 -21.68 -26.87 0.99
CA THR A 680 -21.46 -25.51 0.49
C THR A 680 -20.09 -24.99 0.93
N VAL A 681 -19.33 -24.41 0.01
CA VAL A 681 -18.07 -23.74 0.32
C VAL A 681 -18.37 -22.26 0.55
N VAL A 682 -17.95 -21.76 1.71
CA VAL A 682 -18.28 -20.43 2.21
C VAL A 682 -17.00 -19.69 2.60
N SER A 683 -16.95 -18.40 2.29
CA SER A 683 -15.92 -17.46 2.76
C SER A 683 -16.54 -16.34 3.58
N LEU A 684 -15.75 -15.71 4.46
CA LEU A 684 -16.22 -14.59 5.28
C LEU A 684 -16.82 -13.45 4.42
N ALA A 685 -16.22 -13.16 3.27
CA ALA A 685 -16.74 -12.19 2.31
C ALA A 685 -18.14 -12.58 1.79
N SER A 686 -18.34 -13.84 1.39
CA SER A 686 -19.64 -14.31 0.88
C SER A 686 -20.78 -14.23 1.91
N VAL A 687 -20.47 -14.43 3.19
CA VAL A 687 -21.48 -14.38 4.26
C VAL A 687 -21.83 -12.93 4.63
N THR A 688 -20.82 -12.05 4.68
CA THR A 688 -21.00 -10.66 5.11
C THR A 688 -21.62 -9.76 4.04
N SER A 689 -21.50 -10.10 2.74
CA SER A 689 -22.17 -9.37 1.65
C SER A 689 -23.68 -9.70 1.54
N SER A 690 -24.07 -10.91 1.91
CA SER A 690 -25.44 -11.44 1.72
C SER A 690 -26.45 -10.91 2.74
N SER A 691 -26.01 -10.36 3.87
CA SER A 691 -26.88 -9.81 4.93
C SER A 691 -27.38 -8.38 4.67
N SER A 692 -27.28 -7.89 3.43
CA SER A 692 -27.77 -6.56 3.03
C SER A 692 -29.25 -6.53 2.63
N GLN A 693 -29.93 -7.69 2.58
CA GLN A 693 -31.37 -7.77 2.38
C GLN A 693 -32.01 -8.68 3.43
N ILE A 694 -33.17 -8.27 3.94
CA ILE A 694 -33.98 -8.88 5.02
C ILE A 694 -33.63 -8.36 6.42
N LEU A 695 -34.23 -7.21 6.78
CA LEU A 695 -34.92 -6.93 8.05
C LEU A 695 -35.38 -5.46 8.08
N THR A 696 -36.30 -5.08 7.20
CA THR A 696 -37.08 -3.85 7.33
C THR A 696 -38.28 -4.11 8.24
N THR A 697 -38.06 -4.22 9.54
CA THR A 697 -39.06 -3.92 10.60
C THR A 697 -38.38 -4.00 11.97
N GLY A 698 -38.17 -2.86 12.65
CA GLY A 698 -37.90 -2.81 14.08
C GLY A 698 -36.58 -2.14 14.50
N THR A 699 -36.68 -0.88 14.91
CA THR A 699 -35.78 -0.18 15.87
C THR A 699 -34.26 -0.25 15.66
N GLY A 700 -33.70 0.72 14.92
CA GLY A 700 -32.55 1.60 15.28
C GLY A 700 -31.20 1.10 15.84
N SER A 701 -31.01 -0.17 16.19
CA SER A 701 -29.82 -0.65 16.93
C SER A 701 -28.77 -1.37 16.05
N VAL A 702 -29.20 -2.01 14.95
CA VAL A 702 -28.33 -2.90 14.15
C VAL A 702 -27.28 -2.13 13.31
N SER A 703 -27.55 -0.89 12.90
CA SER A 703 -26.61 -0.06 12.12
C SER A 703 -25.37 0.37 12.92
N ARG A 704 -25.44 0.38 14.26
CA ARG A 704 -24.28 0.67 15.13
C ARG A 704 -23.33 -0.52 15.23
N LEU A 705 -23.84 -1.73 15.49
CA LEU A 705 -23.03 -2.96 15.60
C LEU A 705 -22.25 -3.30 14.32
N GLN A 706 -22.78 -2.96 13.14
CA GLN A 706 -22.08 -3.15 11.87
C GLN A 706 -20.88 -2.20 11.66
N ARG A 707 -20.81 -1.04 12.36
CA ARG A 707 -19.64 -0.15 12.34
C ARG A 707 -18.50 -0.65 13.23
N TYR A 708 -18.80 -1.39 14.30
CA TYR A 708 -17.80 -1.85 15.29
C TYR A 708 -16.91 -3.01 14.83
N ARG A 709 -17.20 -3.64 13.68
CA ARG A 709 -16.41 -4.78 13.14
C ARG A 709 -16.12 -4.64 11.65
N TRP A 710 -15.87 -3.41 11.20
CA TRP A 710 -15.47 -3.12 9.83
C TRP A 710 -14.30 -4.01 9.37
N TYR A 711 -13.39 -4.33 10.27
CA TYR A 711 -12.24 -5.21 10.06
C TYR A 711 -12.56 -6.69 9.80
N LEU A 712 -13.82 -7.12 9.75
CA LEU A 712 -14.21 -8.47 9.28
C LEU A 712 -14.72 -8.50 7.83
N ARG A 713 -14.82 -7.34 7.17
CA ARG A 713 -15.28 -7.25 5.78
C ARG A 713 -14.13 -7.38 4.78
N GLY A 714 -14.46 -7.71 3.53
CA GLY A 714 -13.49 -7.84 2.43
C GLY A 714 -12.76 -9.19 2.43
N SER A 715 -11.70 -9.28 1.62
CA SER A 715 -10.86 -10.48 1.47
C SER A 715 -9.38 -10.12 1.56
N ILE A 716 -8.54 -11.11 1.86
CA ILE A 716 -7.07 -10.96 1.95
C ILE A 716 -6.40 -12.12 1.22
N ALA A 717 -5.27 -11.84 0.57
CA ALA A 717 -4.47 -12.85 -0.12
C ALA A 717 -3.89 -13.89 0.85
N ALA A 718 -3.90 -15.17 0.46
CA ALA A 718 -3.40 -16.29 1.29
C ALA A 718 -1.95 -16.08 1.80
N LYS A 719 -1.05 -15.57 0.94
CA LYS A 719 0.35 -15.27 1.30
C LYS A 719 0.47 -14.26 2.45
N GLN A 720 -0.44 -13.29 2.50
CA GLN A 720 -0.46 -12.30 3.56
C GLN A 720 -0.95 -12.92 4.88
N ALA A 721 -2.00 -13.75 4.83
CA ALA A 721 -2.47 -14.49 5.99
C ALA A 721 -1.40 -15.45 6.55
N GLU A 722 -0.63 -16.14 5.71
CA GLU A 722 0.54 -16.95 6.15
C GLU A 722 1.56 -16.12 6.93
N SER A 723 1.86 -14.90 6.47
CA SER A 723 2.79 -13.97 7.13
C SER A 723 2.27 -13.52 8.50
N ILE A 724 0.95 -13.31 8.62
CA ILE A 724 0.28 -12.94 9.86
C ILE A 724 0.21 -14.13 10.82
N ILE A 725 -0.09 -15.35 10.35
CA ILE A 725 -0.04 -16.59 11.14
C ILE A 725 1.36 -16.76 11.74
N ALA A 726 2.42 -16.55 10.94
CA ALA A 726 3.79 -16.62 11.42
C ALA A 726 4.07 -15.57 12.51
N LEU A 727 3.58 -14.33 12.34
CA LEU A 727 3.70 -13.28 13.35
C LEU A 727 3.00 -13.66 14.67
N VAL A 728 1.75 -14.13 14.61
CA VAL A 728 0.97 -14.51 15.80
C VAL A 728 1.59 -15.72 16.51
N ARG A 729 2.13 -16.71 15.79
CA ARG A 729 2.89 -17.82 16.39
C ARG A 729 4.19 -17.36 17.04
N ASP A 730 4.90 -16.42 16.43
CA ASP A 730 6.11 -15.82 17.03
C ASP A 730 5.76 -15.01 18.30
N MET A 731 4.58 -14.39 18.35
CA MET A 731 4.03 -13.78 19.57
C MET A 731 3.74 -14.84 20.64
N ALA A 732 2.95 -15.87 20.31
CA ALA A 732 2.52 -16.91 21.25
C ALA A 732 3.69 -17.74 21.82
N SER A 733 4.75 -17.96 21.03
CA SER A 733 5.97 -18.67 21.44
C SER A 733 6.97 -17.81 22.22
N GLY A 734 6.71 -16.51 22.38
CA GLY A 734 7.55 -15.60 23.16
C GLY A 734 8.82 -15.11 22.45
N LYS A 735 8.92 -15.25 21.12
CA LYS A 735 10.07 -14.71 20.35
C LYS A 735 10.12 -13.18 20.31
N LEU A 736 8.97 -12.52 20.48
CA LEU A 736 8.88 -11.07 20.55
C LEU A 736 9.09 -10.57 21.99
N SER A 737 8.26 -11.03 22.92
CA SER A 737 8.44 -10.87 24.36
C SER A 737 7.58 -11.86 25.14
N GLU A 738 7.95 -12.18 26.37
CA GLU A 738 7.16 -13.08 27.24
C GLU A 738 5.76 -12.51 27.54
N ARG A 739 5.64 -11.18 27.62
CA ARG A 739 4.36 -10.46 27.84
C ARG A 739 3.40 -10.63 26.66
N TRP A 740 3.89 -10.49 25.43
CA TRP A 740 3.07 -10.75 24.25
C TRP A 740 2.68 -12.22 24.14
N ALA A 741 3.53 -13.13 24.63
CA ALA A 741 3.24 -14.55 24.68
C ALA A 741 2.05 -14.86 25.58
N THR A 742 2.00 -14.32 26.80
CA THR A 742 0.87 -14.53 27.72
C THR A 742 -0.43 -13.90 27.20
N ALA A 743 -0.38 -12.65 26.74
CA ALA A 743 -1.55 -11.96 26.19
C ALA A 743 -2.10 -12.65 24.94
N CYS A 744 -1.23 -13.02 24.00
CA CYS A 744 -1.62 -13.75 22.79
C CYS A 744 -2.24 -15.10 23.12
N ARG A 745 -1.64 -15.86 24.05
CA ARG A 745 -2.18 -17.18 24.43
C ARG A 745 -3.55 -17.07 25.09
N SER A 746 -3.76 -16.07 25.95
CA SER A 746 -5.03 -15.81 26.62
C SER A 746 -6.13 -15.43 25.63
N ALA A 747 -5.83 -14.55 24.67
CA ALA A 747 -6.81 -14.10 23.69
C ALA A 747 -7.17 -15.19 22.68
N VAL A 748 -6.20 -16.00 22.21
CA VAL A 748 -6.48 -17.19 21.38
C VAL A 748 -7.39 -18.18 22.11
N ALA A 749 -7.15 -18.45 23.39
CA ALA A 749 -8.01 -19.30 24.20
C ALA A 749 -9.42 -18.72 24.37
N SER A 750 -9.53 -17.41 24.62
CA SER A 750 -10.81 -16.70 24.73
C SER A 750 -11.64 -16.80 23.44
N CYS A 751 -11.03 -16.63 22.26
CA CYS A 751 -11.73 -16.79 20.98
C CYS A 751 -12.37 -18.18 20.83
N LEU A 752 -11.68 -19.25 21.25
CA LEU A 752 -12.20 -20.62 21.19
C LEU A 752 -13.32 -20.86 22.21
N LEU A 753 -13.18 -20.34 23.42
CA LEU A 753 -14.19 -20.46 24.48
C LEU A 753 -15.46 -19.65 24.18
N ASN A 754 -15.35 -18.48 23.53
CA ASN A 754 -16.52 -17.68 23.19
C ASN A 754 -17.51 -18.41 22.26
N VAL A 755 -17.05 -19.43 21.51
CA VAL A 755 -17.94 -20.28 20.70
C VAL A 755 -18.84 -21.14 21.58
N THR A 756 -18.39 -21.57 22.77
CA THR A 756 -19.23 -22.36 23.70
C THR A 756 -20.36 -21.50 24.29
N GLN A 757 -20.21 -20.17 24.28
CA GLN A 757 -21.15 -19.21 24.85
C GLN A 757 -22.14 -18.62 23.83
N LEU A 758 -22.10 -19.03 22.56
CA LEU A 758 -23.05 -18.57 21.54
C LEU A 758 -24.49 -18.84 21.96
N GLU A 759 -25.45 -17.94 21.70
CA GLU A 759 -26.85 -18.17 22.07
C GLU A 759 -27.45 -19.36 21.28
N GLU A 760 -28.46 -20.01 21.85
CA GLU A 760 -29.04 -21.24 21.30
C GLU A 760 -29.61 -21.06 19.88
N GLU A 761 -30.09 -19.86 19.55
CA GLU A 761 -30.57 -19.48 18.22
C GLU A 761 -29.49 -19.63 17.13
N TYR A 762 -28.25 -19.23 17.44
CA TYR A 762 -27.11 -19.35 16.52
C TYR A 762 -26.54 -20.78 16.48
N ARG A 763 -26.76 -21.60 17.52
CA ARG A 763 -26.33 -23.02 17.53
C ARG A 763 -27.23 -23.92 16.70
N ARG A 764 -28.51 -23.59 16.58
CA ARG A 764 -29.54 -24.42 15.92
C ARG A 764 -29.54 -24.34 14.40
N SER A 765 -29.01 -23.26 13.82
CA SER A 765 -28.99 -23.01 12.38
C SER A 765 -27.56 -22.81 11.89
N ALA A 766 -27.14 -23.61 10.91
CA ALA A 766 -25.83 -23.47 10.27
C ALA A 766 -25.70 -22.08 9.61
N ASP A 767 -26.74 -21.60 8.93
CA ASP A 767 -26.76 -20.30 8.24
C ASP A 767 -26.64 -19.12 9.21
N SER A 768 -27.25 -19.22 10.39
CA SER A 768 -27.13 -18.20 11.43
C SER A 768 -25.75 -18.23 12.11
N CYS A 769 -25.18 -19.42 12.32
CA CYS A 769 -23.89 -19.59 12.98
C CYS A 769 -22.73 -19.02 12.13
N ILE A 770 -22.73 -19.29 10.81
CA ILE A 770 -21.69 -18.81 9.89
C ILE A 770 -21.65 -17.29 9.75
N CYS A 771 -22.74 -16.60 10.12
CA CYS A 771 -22.80 -15.14 10.14
C CYS A 771 -22.15 -14.52 11.38
N THR A 772 -21.73 -15.33 12.37
CA THR A 772 -21.17 -14.82 13.63
C THR A 772 -19.67 -14.56 13.55
N ALA A 773 -19.23 -13.38 13.99
CA ALA A 773 -17.81 -13.05 14.12
C ALA A 773 -17.05 -14.03 15.03
N THR A 774 -17.72 -14.48 16.10
CA THR A 774 -17.18 -15.41 17.11
C THR A 774 -16.68 -16.70 16.48
N LEU A 775 -17.45 -17.29 15.54
CA LEU A 775 -17.04 -18.50 14.85
C LEU A 775 -15.79 -18.26 14.00
N TRP A 776 -15.76 -17.20 13.19
CA TRP A 776 -14.62 -16.92 12.30
C TRP A 776 -13.33 -16.59 13.05
N LEU A 777 -13.42 -15.86 14.17
CA LEU A 777 -12.27 -15.62 15.04
C LEU A 777 -11.78 -16.91 15.70
N ALA A 778 -12.68 -17.83 16.07
CA ALA A 778 -12.30 -19.14 16.59
C ALA A 778 -11.64 -20.03 15.51
N LEU A 779 -12.10 -19.98 14.26
CA LEU A 779 -11.46 -20.68 13.15
C LEU A 779 -10.05 -20.13 12.86
N ALA A 780 -9.87 -18.80 12.91
CA ALA A 780 -8.55 -18.19 12.85
C ALA A 780 -7.67 -18.57 14.06
N ALA A 781 -8.25 -18.66 15.25
CA ALA A 781 -7.54 -19.11 16.46
C ALA A 781 -7.02 -20.56 16.31
N LEU A 782 -7.80 -21.45 15.68
CA LEU A 782 -7.36 -22.82 15.35
C LEU A 782 -6.16 -22.86 14.39
N CYS A 783 -5.95 -21.83 13.55
CA CYS A 783 -4.76 -21.75 12.69
C CYS A 783 -3.48 -21.43 13.47
N VAL A 784 -3.58 -20.79 14.64
CA VAL A 784 -2.42 -20.26 15.39
C VAL A 784 -2.16 -20.97 16.72
N ILE A 785 -3.08 -21.85 17.16
CA ILE A 785 -2.96 -22.58 18.43
C ILE A 785 -1.71 -23.47 18.48
N ASP A 786 -1.11 -23.56 19.68
CA ASP A 786 0.05 -24.41 19.97
C ASP A 786 -0.28 -25.50 21.03
N ARG A 787 0.53 -26.56 21.10
CA ARG A 787 0.38 -27.70 22.01
C ARG A 787 0.30 -27.29 23.48
N GLU A 788 1.13 -26.34 23.91
CA GLU A 788 1.13 -25.86 25.30
C GLU A 788 -0.22 -25.23 25.70
N GLN A 789 -0.91 -24.59 24.74
CA GLN A 789 -2.24 -24.01 24.98
C GLN A 789 -3.33 -25.06 25.05
N ILE A 790 -3.21 -26.13 24.24
CA ILE A 790 -4.14 -27.26 24.26
C ILE A 790 -4.08 -27.95 25.60
N ASP A 791 -2.88 -28.23 26.13
CA ASP A 791 -2.73 -28.86 27.44
C ASP A 791 -3.40 -28.02 28.55
N ARG A 792 -3.40 -26.68 28.43
CA ARG A 792 -4.08 -25.77 29.37
C ARG A 792 -5.60 -25.72 29.18
N LEU A 793 -6.10 -25.86 27.95
CA LEU A 793 -7.53 -25.96 27.64
C LEU A 793 -8.12 -27.34 28.01
N SER A 794 -7.30 -28.39 27.91
CA SER A 794 -7.64 -29.77 28.25
C SER A 794 -7.44 -30.08 29.74
N SER A 795 -6.52 -29.39 30.42
CA SER A 795 -6.41 -29.44 31.87
C SER A 795 -7.63 -28.77 32.47
N ASN A 796 -8.36 -29.48 33.33
CA ASN A 796 -9.57 -29.03 34.04
C ASN A 796 -9.44 -27.72 34.86
N GLN A 797 -8.33 -26.98 34.77
CA GLN A 797 -8.09 -25.71 35.45
C GLN A 797 -9.10 -24.61 35.09
N TRP A 798 -9.62 -24.58 33.85
CA TRP A 798 -10.68 -23.63 33.46
C TRP A 798 -12.09 -24.09 33.87
N HIS A 799 -12.25 -25.39 34.17
CA HIS A 799 -13.51 -25.98 34.65
C HIS A 799 -13.68 -25.90 36.18
N ARG A 800 -12.69 -25.39 36.92
CA ARG A 800 -12.71 -25.32 38.39
C ARG A 800 -13.79 -24.41 38.97
N GLN A 801 -14.35 -23.48 38.20
CA GLN A 801 -15.45 -22.65 38.69
C GLN A 801 -16.79 -23.43 38.83
N SER A 802 -16.90 -24.66 38.31
CA SER A 802 -18.12 -25.49 38.44
C SER A 802 -17.90 -26.88 39.06
N GLU A 803 -16.80 -27.11 39.80
CA GLU A 803 -16.56 -28.40 40.48
C GLU A 803 -17.65 -28.72 41.53
N SER A 804 -18.42 -27.74 42.00
CA SER A 804 -19.44 -27.94 43.04
C SER A 804 -20.76 -28.57 42.55
N ASN A 805 -20.97 -28.79 41.24
CA ASN A 805 -22.30 -29.18 40.73
C ASN A 805 -22.33 -30.21 39.58
N ARG A 806 -21.20 -30.81 39.18
CA ARG A 806 -21.21 -31.80 38.09
C ARG A 806 -21.84 -33.13 38.57
N PRO A 807 -22.87 -33.66 37.89
CA PRO A 807 -23.54 -34.88 38.34
C PRO A 807 -22.60 -36.09 38.25
N LEU A 808 -22.58 -36.91 39.30
CA LEU A 808 -21.85 -38.19 39.34
C LEU A 808 -22.70 -39.31 38.73
N CYS A 809 -22.03 -40.35 38.27
CA CYS A 809 -22.71 -41.52 37.71
C CYS A 809 -23.46 -42.27 38.82
N SER A 810 -24.78 -42.36 38.70
CA SER A 810 -25.67 -43.05 39.62
C SER A 810 -25.48 -44.58 39.67
N ASN A 811 -24.64 -45.14 38.81
CA ASN A 811 -24.33 -46.57 38.74
C ASN A 811 -22.90 -46.89 39.25
N HIS A 812 -22.15 -45.87 39.67
CA HIS A 812 -20.85 -46.01 40.31
C HIS A 812 -20.93 -45.44 41.73
N ASP A 813 -20.55 -46.24 42.73
CA ASP A 813 -20.45 -45.81 44.13
C ASP A 813 -19.04 -45.28 44.49
N ASP A 814 -18.27 -44.86 43.48
CA ASP A 814 -16.86 -44.44 43.64
C ASP A 814 -16.69 -42.95 43.95
N GLU A 815 -17.77 -42.17 43.95
CA GLU A 815 -17.81 -40.71 44.16
C GLU A 815 -16.89 -39.89 43.23
N VAL A 816 -16.33 -40.52 42.17
CA VAL A 816 -15.31 -39.94 41.30
C VAL A 816 -15.74 -40.00 39.82
N THR A 817 -16.57 -40.97 39.45
CA THR A 817 -17.02 -41.15 38.07
C THR A 817 -18.12 -40.16 37.73
N TYR A 818 -17.82 -39.19 36.86
CA TYR A 818 -18.79 -38.20 36.39
C TYR A 818 -19.80 -38.80 35.39
N ALA A 819 -21.05 -38.32 35.48
CA ALA A 819 -22.08 -38.62 34.49
C ALA A 819 -21.91 -37.75 33.23
N VAL A 820 -22.15 -38.36 32.08
CA VAL A 820 -22.10 -37.71 30.76
C VAL A 820 -23.52 -37.57 30.18
N LEU A 821 -24.41 -38.47 30.58
CA LEU A 821 -25.78 -38.58 30.08
C LEU A 821 -26.74 -38.61 31.26
N ASN A 822 -27.89 -37.96 31.11
CA ASN A 822 -29.01 -38.04 32.02
C ASN A 822 -30.15 -38.82 31.35
N CYS A 823 -30.47 -39.98 31.90
CA CYS A 823 -31.62 -40.78 31.50
C CYS A 823 -32.75 -40.54 32.50
N ALA A 824 -33.94 -40.20 31.99
CA ALA A 824 -35.10 -39.95 32.86
C ALA A 824 -35.51 -41.17 33.72
N LEU A 825 -35.10 -42.37 33.33
CA LEU A 825 -35.44 -43.63 34.01
C LEU A 825 -34.24 -44.32 34.67
N CYS A 826 -33.03 -44.15 34.16
CA CYS A 826 -31.82 -44.80 34.67
C CYS A 826 -30.89 -43.85 35.47
N GLY A 827 -31.26 -42.57 35.60
CA GLY A 827 -30.46 -41.58 36.31
C GLY A 827 -29.32 -41.02 35.46
N SER A 828 -28.38 -40.33 36.12
CA SER A 828 -27.21 -39.76 35.48
C SER A 828 -26.13 -40.83 35.33
N LEU A 829 -25.69 -41.12 34.11
CA LEU A 829 -24.81 -42.25 33.78
C LEU A 829 -23.53 -41.76 33.11
N CYS A 830 -22.41 -42.42 33.43
CA CYS A 830 -21.19 -42.31 32.63
C CYS A 830 -21.40 -43.01 31.28
N ALA A 831 -20.50 -42.75 30.31
CA ALA A 831 -20.63 -43.31 28.96
C ALA A 831 -20.67 -44.85 28.93
N ASP A 832 -19.93 -45.51 29.82
CA ASP A 832 -19.88 -46.98 29.87
C ASP A 832 -21.14 -47.57 30.53
N CYS A 833 -21.64 -46.94 31.59
CA CYS A 833 -22.90 -47.35 32.22
C CYS A 833 -24.10 -47.14 31.29
N ASP A 834 -24.14 -46.05 30.53
CA ASP A 834 -25.15 -45.87 29.47
C ASP A 834 -25.11 -47.00 28.45
N ARG A 835 -23.91 -47.32 27.95
CA ARG A 835 -23.70 -48.38 26.95
C ARG A 835 -24.19 -49.74 27.45
N VAL A 836 -23.87 -50.09 28.70
CA VAL A 836 -24.20 -51.40 29.27
C VAL A 836 -25.67 -51.48 29.66
N LEU A 837 -26.23 -50.46 30.33
CA LEU A 837 -27.62 -50.48 30.80
C LEU A 837 -28.63 -50.39 29.66
N HIS A 838 -28.32 -49.62 28.61
CA HIS A 838 -29.20 -49.46 27.44
C HIS A 838 -28.96 -50.50 26.34
N LEU A 839 -28.09 -51.49 26.57
CA LEU A 839 -27.92 -52.64 25.68
C LEU A 839 -29.15 -53.57 25.69
N ASN A 840 -29.88 -53.60 26.81
CA ASN A 840 -31.04 -54.48 27.01
C ASN A 840 -32.29 -53.95 26.26
N ARG A 841 -33.06 -54.84 25.64
CA ARG A 841 -34.27 -54.51 24.83
C ARG A 841 -35.28 -53.63 25.56
N ARG A 842 -35.40 -53.77 26.89
CA ARG A 842 -36.34 -52.99 27.71
C ARG A 842 -35.91 -51.53 27.93
N ALA A 843 -34.60 -51.27 27.95
CA ALA A 843 -34.04 -49.96 28.25
C ALA A 843 -33.60 -49.19 26.98
N ARG A 844 -33.42 -49.89 25.85
CA ARG A 844 -32.90 -49.32 24.59
C ARG A 844 -33.66 -48.07 24.08
N ASN A 845 -34.93 -47.92 24.43
CA ASN A 845 -35.79 -46.80 24.01
C ASN A 845 -35.93 -45.69 25.06
N HIS A 846 -35.14 -45.73 26.14
CA HIS A 846 -35.16 -44.66 27.12
C HIS A 846 -34.71 -43.33 26.50
N HIS A 847 -35.38 -42.24 26.89
CA HIS A 847 -34.99 -40.89 26.53
C HIS A 847 -33.73 -40.50 27.31
N ARG A 848 -32.70 -40.06 26.58
CA ARG A 848 -31.36 -39.78 27.10
C ARG A 848 -30.96 -38.38 26.64
N ALA A 849 -30.61 -37.52 27.58
CA ALA A 849 -30.12 -36.17 27.31
C ALA A 849 -28.66 -36.07 27.77
N VAL A 850 -27.81 -35.31 27.06
CA VAL A 850 -26.43 -35.06 27.49
C VAL A 850 -26.44 -34.06 28.66
N CYS A 851 -25.60 -34.25 29.68
CA CYS A 851 -25.48 -33.32 30.81
C CYS A 851 -25.07 -31.91 30.34
N LYS A 852 -25.57 -30.86 31.00
CA LYS A 852 -25.34 -29.46 30.59
C LYS A 852 -23.85 -29.10 30.57
N GLU A 853 -23.10 -29.64 31.53
CA GLU A 853 -21.65 -29.46 31.66
C GLU A 853 -20.88 -30.09 30.49
N GLU A 854 -21.39 -31.18 29.89
CA GLU A 854 -20.82 -31.79 28.68
C GLU A 854 -21.27 -31.08 27.40
N GLN A 855 -22.42 -30.40 27.42
CA GLN A 855 -22.87 -29.57 26.30
C GLN A 855 -22.02 -28.29 26.14
N ASP A 856 -21.52 -27.74 27.25
CA ASP A 856 -20.70 -26.53 27.24
C ASP A 856 -19.19 -26.83 27.10
N ALA A 857 -18.79 -28.10 27.07
CA ALA A 857 -17.40 -28.53 26.93
C ALA A 857 -16.89 -28.47 25.48
N ILE A 858 -15.73 -27.84 25.27
CA ILE A 858 -15.00 -27.82 24.00
C ILE A 858 -13.75 -28.71 24.11
N ARG A 859 -13.56 -29.62 23.15
CA ARG A 859 -12.33 -30.41 23.02
C ARG A 859 -11.54 -29.87 21.85
N VAL A 860 -10.31 -29.43 22.11
CA VAL A 860 -9.42 -28.85 21.10
C VAL A 860 -8.21 -29.75 20.93
N GLU A 861 -7.87 -30.07 19.68
CA GLU A 861 -6.75 -30.94 19.33
C GLU A 861 -5.95 -30.30 18.20
N LEU A 862 -4.63 -30.51 18.20
CA LEU A 862 -3.74 -30.08 17.12
C LEU A 862 -3.01 -31.29 16.58
N HIS A 863 -3.30 -31.60 15.32
CA HIS A 863 -2.64 -32.67 14.60
C HIS A 863 -1.96 -32.10 13.35
N GLU A 864 -0.63 -32.22 13.29
CA GLU A 864 0.21 -31.59 12.26
C GLU A 864 -0.07 -30.07 12.12
N SER A 865 -0.64 -29.61 11.00
CA SER A 865 -1.01 -28.22 10.76
C SER A 865 -2.49 -27.90 10.96
N CYS A 866 -3.28 -28.90 11.40
CA CYS A 866 -4.73 -28.82 11.53
C CYS A 866 -5.17 -28.65 12.99
N GLY A 867 -5.77 -27.50 13.28
CA GLY A 867 -6.49 -27.28 14.53
C GLY A 867 -7.90 -27.84 14.45
N ARG A 868 -8.31 -28.60 15.46
CA ARG A 868 -9.64 -29.22 15.57
C ARG A 868 -10.33 -28.71 16.82
N ALA A 869 -11.61 -28.38 16.72
CA ALA A 869 -12.49 -28.08 17.84
C ALA A 869 -13.76 -28.93 17.74
N LYS A 870 -14.09 -29.63 18.82
CA LYS A 870 -15.27 -30.48 18.93
C LYS A 870 -16.13 -30.04 20.10
N LEU A 871 -17.33 -29.59 19.76
CA LEU A 871 -18.46 -29.31 20.65
C LEU A 871 -19.53 -30.40 20.43
N TYR A 872 -20.55 -30.47 21.29
CA TYR A 872 -21.63 -31.45 21.09
C TYR A 872 -22.39 -31.21 19.77
N TRP A 873 -22.58 -29.94 19.40
CA TRP A 873 -23.36 -29.50 18.23
C TRP A 873 -22.50 -29.14 17.01
N LEU A 874 -21.21 -28.88 17.19
CA LEU A 874 -20.31 -28.40 16.14
C LEU A 874 -19.00 -29.19 16.14
N TRP A 875 -18.56 -29.57 14.95
CA TRP A 875 -17.20 -30.04 14.71
C TRP A 875 -16.53 -29.13 13.69
N ALA A 876 -15.40 -28.54 14.06
CA ALA A 876 -14.66 -27.59 13.26
C ALA A 876 -13.22 -28.05 13.09
N VAL A 877 -12.72 -28.06 11.85
CA VAL A 877 -11.33 -28.35 11.54
C VAL A 877 -10.81 -27.31 10.56
N VAL A 878 -9.62 -26.78 10.81
CA VAL A 878 -8.98 -25.80 9.95
C VAL A 878 -7.51 -26.15 9.76
N ASP A 879 -7.05 -26.17 8.51
CA ASP A 879 -5.64 -26.32 8.18
C ASP A 879 -4.97 -24.96 8.00
N SER A 880 -3.93 -24.72 8.79
CA SER A 880 -3.19 -23.45 8.80
C SER A 880 -2.27 -23.24 7.60
N ARG A 881 -1.99 -24.28 6.79
CA ARG A 881 -1.14 -24.17 5.59
C ARG A 881 -1.95 -23.91 4.33
N THR A 882 -3.09 -24.58 4.17
CA THR A 882 -3.96 -24.39 3.00
C THR A 882 -5.06 -23.37 3.23
N LEU A 883 -5.24 -22.89 4.47
CA LEU A 883 -6.31 -21.95 4.86
C LEU A 883 -7.71 -22.47 4.49
N LYS A 884 -7.88 -23.79 4.56
CA LYS A 884 -9.13 -24.50 4.28
C LYS A 884 -9.64 -25.12 5.56
N GLY A 885 -10.94 -25.07 5.77
CA GLY A 885 -11.59 -25.69 6.92
C GLY A 885 -12.89 -26.38 6.58
N MET A 886 -13.38 -27.20 7.50
CA MET A 886 -14.68 -27.85 7.42
C MET A 886 -15.44 -27.63 8.73
N LEU A 887 -16.73 -27.33 8.61
CA LEU A 887 -17.70 -27.24 9.70
C LEU A 887 -18.77 -28.30 9.51
N GLU A 888 -18.93 -29.19 10.47
CA GLU A 888 -20.02 -30.16 10.52
C GLU A 888 -20.96 -29.84 11.69
N PHE A 889 -22.20 -29.48 11.36
CA PHE A 889 -23.26 -29.21 12.33
C PHE A 889 -24.04 -30.50 12.61
N ARG A 890 -24.10 -30.91 13.88
CA ARG A 890 -24.84 -32.10 14.32
C ARG A 890 -26.27 -31.72 14.68
N GLY A 891 -27.24 -32.44 14.10
CA GLY A 891 -28.66 -32.24 14.38
C GLY A 891 -29.00 -32.54 15.84
N HIS A 892 -29.87 -31.72 16.42
CA HIS A 892 -30.27 -31.75 17.83
C HIS A 892 -31.37 -32.77 18.12
N ASP A 893 -31.30 -33.96 17.51
CA ASP A 893 -32.34 -34.99 17.64
C ASP A 893 -32.06 -35.85 18.89
N PRO A 894 -32.77 -35.66 20.02
CA PRO A 894 -32.47 -36.33 21.29
C PRO A 894 -32.79 -37.84 21.25
N SER A 895 -33.36 -38.32 20.15
CA SER A 895 -33.60 -39.74 19.86
C SER A 895 -32.42 -40.42 19.15
N ALA A 896 -31.57 -39.64 18.47
CA ALA A 896 -30.30 -40.09 17.90
C ALA A 896 -29.21 -39.95 18.95
N GLY A 897 -29.24 -40.81 19.98
CA GLY A 897 -28.18 -40.87 20.99
C GLY A 897 -26.81 -40.91 20.33
N CYS A 898 -25.83 -40.25 20.96
CA CYS A 898 -24.43 -40.12 20.56
C CYS A 898 -23.85 -41.45 20.02
N SER A 899 -24.11 -41.74 18.76
CA SER A 899 -23.38 -42.73 18.00
C SER A 899 -22.32 -41.91 17.30
N THR A 900 -21.19 -41.75 18.00
CA THR A 900 -19.90 -41.72 17.31
C THR A 900 -20.01 -42.73 16.18
N VAL A 901 -20.03 -42.28 14.93
CA VAL A 901 -19.88 -43.20 13.80
C VAL A 901 -18.54 -43.88 14.08
N PRO A 902 -18.51 -45.18 14.42
CA PRO A 902 -17.24 -45.83 14.66
C PRO A 902 -16.52 -45.77 13.32
N VAL A 903 -15.32 -45.20 13.30
CA VAL A 903 -14.42 -45.09 12.14
C VAL A 903 -14.18 -46.46 11.45
N THR A 904 -14.66 -47.55 12.04
CA THR A 904 -14.80 -48.86 11.41
C THR A 904 -16.03 -49.58 11.95
N ALA A 905 -17.23 -49.27 11.45
CA ALA A 905 -18.42 -50.07 11.73
C ALA A 905 -18.22 -51.51 11.18
N THR A 906 -17.95 -52.45 12.09
CA THR A 906 -17.88 -53.89 11.80
C THR A 906 -19.23 -54.58 11.97
N GLY A 907 -20.26 -53.82 12.36
CA GLY A 907 -21.61 -54.32 12.60
C GLY A 907 -22.48 -54.25 11.34
N VAL A 908 -23.22 -55.34 11.10
CA VAL A 908 -24.34 -55.39 10.15
C VAL A 908 -25.36 -54.29 10.53
N GLY A 909 -25.85 -53.55 9.53
CA GLY A 909 -26.87 -52.51 9.73
C GLY A 909 -26.34 -51.07 9.73
N VAL A 910 -25.04 -50.83 9.57
CA VAL A 910 -24.45 -49.49 9.45
C VAL A 910 -23.49 -49.42 8.26
N CYS A 911 -23.65 -48.40 7.42
CA CYS A 911 -22.76 -48.17 6.29
C CYS A 911 -21.39 -47.72 6.77
N ARG A 912 -20.35 -48.41 6.30
CA ARG A 912 -18.94 -48.15 6.58
C ARG A 912 -18.47 -46.75 6.16
N PHE A 913 -19.00 -46.21 5.06
CA PHE A 913 -18.50 -44.96 4.46
C PHE A 913 -19.36 -43.75 4.84
N CYS A 914 -20.68 -43.81 4.62
CA CYS A 914 -21.58 -42.69 4.92
C CYS A 914 -22.23 -42.73 6.31
N GLY A 915 -22.05 -43.82 7.07
CA GLY A 915 -22.62 -43.97 8.41
C GLY A 915 -24.14 -44.18 8.45
N ALA A 916 -24.81 -44.35 7.29
CA ALA A 916 -26.24 -44.62 7.23
C ALA A 916 -26.60 -45.93 7.95
N THR A 917 -27.58 -45.88 8.85
CA THR A 917 -28.05 -47.06 9.58
C THR A 917 -29.35 -47.58 8.97
N GLY A 918 -29.46 -48.88 8.74
CA GLY A 918 -30.66 -49.49 8.19
C GLY A 918 -30.84 -50.93 8.62
N SER A 919 -32.05 -51.30 9.02
CA SER A 919 -32.43 -52.67 9.40
C SER A 919 -33.03 -53.48 8.24
N SER A 920 -33.06 -52.93 7.02
CA SER A 920 -33.61 -53.53 5.80
C SER A 920 -32.68 -53.30 4.59
N GLY A 921 -32.81 -54.14 3.55
CA GLY A 921 -32.01 -54.02 2.32
C GLY A 921 -30.55 -54.48 2.44
N LEU A 922 -29.65 -53.93 1.62
CA LEU A 922 -28.21 -54.28 1.59
C LEU A 922 -27.50 -54.08 2.93
N LEU A 923 -27.95 -53.11 3.75
CA LEU A 923 -27.43 -52.88 5.10
C LEU A 923 -27.87 -53.95 6.12
N ALA A 924 -28.92 -54.72 5.86
CA ALA A 924 -29.35 -55.80 6.75
C ALA A 924 -28.49 -57.07 6.64
N LEU A 925 -27.73 -57.20 5.55
CA LEU A 925 -26.86 -58.35 5.26
C LEU A 925 -25.38 -57.98 5.22
N GLY A 926 -25.05 -56.69 5.15
CA GLY A 926 -23.68 -56.18 5.05
C GLY A 926 -23.51 -54.83 5.73
N ASN A 927 -22.40 -54.16 5.41
CA ASN A 927 -22.00 -52.88 6.00
C ASN A 927 -21.77 -51.79 4.94
N ILE A 928 -22.36 -51.91 3.74
CA ILE A 928 -22.28 -50.91 2.67
C ILE A 928 -23.70 -50.64 2.16
N CYS A 929 -24.10 -49.37 2.10
CA CYS A 929 -25.43 -48.95 1.67
C CYS A 929 -25.57 -48.96 0.14
N PRO A 930 -26.78 -48.93 -0.45
CA PRO A 930 -26.99 -48.93 -1.90
C PRO A 930 -26.51 -47.66 -2.63
N ASP A 931 -25.97 -46.67 -1.92
CA ASP A 931 -25.47 -45.45 -2.53
C ASP A 931 -24.31 -45.72 -3.50
N ALA A 932 -24.34 -45.11 -4.69
CA ALA A 932 -23.40 -45.41 -5.77
C ALA A 932 -21.93 -45.15 -5.35
N GLN A 933 -21.66 -44.05 -4.64
CA GLN A 933 -20.32 -43.71 -4.18
C GLN A 933 -19.84 -44.72 -3.12
N CYS A 934 -20.71 -45.13 -2.20
CA CYS A 934 -20.39 -46.15 -1.19
C CYS A 934 -20.12 -47.52 -1.82
N GLN A 935 -20.83 -47.88 -2.90
CA GLN A 935 -20.59 -49.12 -3.65
C GLN A 935 -19.25 -49.09 -4.39
N GLU A 936 -18.89 -47.97 -5.02
CA GLU A 936 -17.60 -47.78 -5.67
C GLU A 936 -16.43 -47.85 -4.68
N TYR A 937 -16.56 -47.20 -3.53
CA TYR A 937 -15.61 -47.30 -2.43
C TYR A 937 -15.50 -48.73 -1.90
N GLY A 938 -16.63 -49.44 -1.80
CA GLY A 938 -16.69 -50.84 -1.43
C GLY A 938 -15.84 -51.74 -2.35
N ALA A 939 -15.98 -51.55 -3.66
CA ALA A 939 -15.32 -52.39 -4.67
C ALA A 939 -13.78 -52.34 -4.61
N VAL A 940 -13.20 -51.24 -4.13
CA VAL A 940 -11.74 -51.05 -4.02
C VAL A 940 -11.21 -51.16 -2.59
N SER A 941 -12.10 -51.33 -1.60
CA SER A 941 -11.73 -51.39 -0.19
C SER A 941 -11.17 -52.75 0.24
N CYS A 942 -10.29 -52.74 1.24
CA CYS A 942 -9.83 -53.97 1.87
C CYS A 942 -10.97 -54.66 2.62
N THR A 943 -11.10 -55.97 2.45
CA THR A 943 -12.12 -56.82 3.09
C THR A 943 -11.62 -57.48 4.39
N LYS A 944 -10.34 -57.28 4.76
CA LYS A 944 -9.75 -57.84 5.98
C LYS A 944 -10.10 -57.01 7.21
N VAL A 945 -10.10 -57.68 8.36
CA VAL A 945 -10.26 -57.06 9.69
C VAL A 945 -8.94 -57.18 10.44
N HIS A 946 -8.55 -56.13 11.16
CA HIS A 946 -7.34 -56.15 11.97
C HIS A 946 -7.49 -57.14 13.13
N PRO A 947 -6.58 -58.13 13.27
CA PRO A 947 -6.75 -59.20 14.25
C PRO A 947 -6.63 -58.73 15.71
N ARG A 948 -5.91 -57.62 15.96
CA ARG A 948 -5.69 -57.09 17.33
C ARG A 948 -6.86 -56.26 17.86
N CYS A 949 -7.37 -55.33 17.05
CA CYS A 949 -8.43 -54.40 17.48
C CYS A 949 -9.81 -54.78 16.95
N GLY A 950 -9.92 -55.78 16.08
CA GLY A 950 -11.20 -56.21 15.50
C GLY A 950 -11.82 -55.21 14.52
N HIS A 951 -11.13 -54.12 14.17
CA HIS A 951 -11.60 -53.08 13.27
C HIS A 951 -11.37 -53.43 11.79
N ALA A 952 -12.32 -53.10 10.91
CA ALA A 952 -12.18 -53.28 9.46
C ALA A 952 -11.00 -52.47 8.92
N CYS A 953 -10.18 -53.05 8.04
CA CYS A 953 -9.02 -52.34 7.48
C CYS A 953 -9.48 -51.21 6.55
N GLY A 954 -9.07 -49.96 6.85
CA GLY A 954 -9.35 -48.77 6.03
C GLY A 954 -8.61 -48.71 4.68
N GLY A 955 -7.75 -49.68 4.41
CA GLY A 955 -6.92 -49.80 3.21
C GLY A 955 -7.67 -50.20 1.95
N ILE A 956 -6.92 -50.45 0.88
CA ILE A 956 -7.46 -50.92 -0.42
C ILE A 956 -7.29 -52.43 -0.60
N ILE A 957 -8.03 -53.01 -1.54
CA ILE A 957 -7.91 -54.43 -1.89
C ILE A 957 -6.51 -54.74 -2.47
N ASN A 958 -6.01 -55.95 -2.21
CA ASN A 958 -4.70 -56.45 -2.68
C ASN A 958 -3.45 -55.70 -2.19
N GLU A 959 -3.53 -54.93 -1.10
CA GLU A 959 -2.34 -54.44 -0.42
C GLU A 959 -1.51 -55.60 0.18
N GLY A 960 -0.20 -55.59 -0.06
CA GLY A 960 0.73 -56.57 0.51
C GLY A 960 0.75 -56.55 2.03
N GLN A 961 0.62 -55.36 2.62
CA GLN A 961 0.41 -55.17 4.06
C GLN A 961 -0.74 -54.20 4.26
N CYS A 962 -1.72 -54.59 5.07
CA CYS A 962 -2.89 -53.75 5.36
C CYS A 962 -2.48 -52.42 5.99
N LEU A 963 -3.13 -51.34 5.57
CA LEU A 963 -3.06 -50.03 6.21
C LEU A 963 -3.19 -50.16 7.74
N PRO A 964 -2.28 -49.57 8.55
CA PRO A 964 -2.43 -49.56 10.00
C PRO A 964 -3.79 -49.02 10.45
N CYS A 965 -4.33 -49.55 11.54
CA CYS A 965 -5.66 -49.15 12.00
C CYS A 965 -5.69 -47.64 12.31
N LEU A 966 -6.60 -46.93 11.63
CA LEU A 966 -6.77 -45.48 11.76
C LEU A 966 -7.63 -45.08 12.98
N VAL A 967 -8.09 -46.04 13.78
CA VAL A 967 -8.82 -45.74 15.02
C VAL A 967 -7.82 -45.31 16.09
N PRO A 968 -8.00 -44.14 16.75
CA PRO A 968 -7.11 -43.66 17.81
C PRO A 968 -6.89 -44.73 18.90
N ASN A 969 -5.69 -44.77 19.48
CA ASN A 969 -5.29 -45.69 20.55
C ASN A 969 -5.27 -47.20 20.19
N CYS A 970 -5.51 -47.59 18.94
CA CYS A 970 -5.36 -49.00 18.52
C CYS A 970 -3.90 -49.43 18.28
N GLN A 971 -2.95 -48.49 18.30
CA GLN A 971 -1.52 -48.73 18.03
C GLN A 971 -0.61 -48.53 19.25
N SER A 972 -1.16 -48.15 20.40
CA SER A 972 -0.38 -47.68 21.56
C SER A 972 0.33 -48.77 22.37
N GLU A 973 0.18 -50.06 22.03
CA GLU A 973 0.87 -51.15 22.74
C GLU A 973 1.59 -52.09 21.76
N GLY A 974 2.65 -51.58 21.13
CA GLY A 974 3.56 -52.36 20.27
C GLY A 974 5.02 -51.98 20.53
N GLU A 975 5.60 -52.66 21.52
CA GLU A 975 7.03 -52.96 21.74
C GLU A 975 8.08 -52.00 21.15
N SER A 976 8.56 -51.10 22.00
CA SER A 976 9.93 -50.59 21.93
C SER A 976 10.88 -51.71 22.39
N GLY A 977 11.23 -52.64 21.49
CA GLY A 977 12.14 -53.73 21.85
C GLY A 977 12.53 -54.69 20.74
N GLN A 978 13.69 -54.44 20.15
CA GLN A 978 14.64 -55.42 19.58
C GLN A 978 14.36 -56.12 18.22
N TYR A 979 15.41 -56.03 17.38
CA TYR A 979 15.75 -56.79 16.17
C TYR A 979 14.90 -56.61 14.89
N GLY A 980 15.44 -55.78 13.98
CA GLY A 980 15.62 -56.15 12.58
C GLY A 980 14.44 -56.02 11.62
N ALA A 981 14.54 -55.03 10.72
CA ALA A 981 14.02 -55.06 9.34
C ALA A 981 12.50 -55.07 9.10
N SER A 982 11.79 -54.01 9.52
CA SER A 982 10.80 -53.41 8.63
C SER A 982 10.75 -51.90 8.83
N MET A 983 11.28 -51.14 7.87
CA MET A 983 11.16 -49.67 7.80
C MET A 983 9.71 -49.29 7.45
N GLN A 984 8.77 -49.48 8.37
CA GLN A 984 7.44 -48.91 8.20
C GLN A 984 7.40 -47.51 8.80
N PRO A 985 7.05 -46.48 8.02
CA PRO A 985 6.89 -45.14 8.53
C PRO A 985 5.76 -45.12 9.58
N ARG A 986 6.02 -44.49 10.72
CA ARG A 986 5.04 -44.37 11.82
C ARG A 986 3.79 -43.67 11.29
N LEU A 987 2.61 -44.22 11.59
CA LEU A 987 1.34 -43.59 11.24
C LEU A 987 1.27 -42.24 11.96
N THR A 988 1.13 -41.15 11.20
CA THR A 988 0.92 -39.82 11.78
C THR A 988 -0.56 -39.53 11.92
N GLN A 989 -1.40 -39.87 10.93
CA GLN A 989 -2.80 -39.46 10.85
C GLN A 989 -3.80 -40.53 11.33
N ASP A 990 -4.95 -40.12 11.86
CA ASP A 990 -6.05 -41.02 12.22
C ASP A 990 -7.23 -40.96 11.22
N GLY A 991 -8.31 -41.69 11.48
CA GLY A 991 -9.45 -41.77 10.55
C GLY A 991 -10.43 -40.60 10.63
N GLU A 992 -10.30 -39.75 11.65
CA GLU A 992 -11.01 -38.47 11.79
C GLU A 992 -10.27 -37.33 11.07
N ASP A 993 -8.99 -37.50 10.73
CA ASP A 993 -8.24 -36.57 9.87
C ASP A 993 -8.92 -36.37 8.51
N MET A 994 -8.88 -35.14 8.03
CA MET A 994 -9.32 -34.82 6.67
C MET A 994 -8.29 -35.27 5.64
N CYS A 995 -8.75 -35.78 4.50
CA CYS A 995 -7.83 -35.95 3.38
C CYS A 995 -7.43 -34.58 2.83
N MET A 996 -6.15 -34.22 2.96
CA MET A 996 -5.61 -32.92 2.48
C MET A 996 -5.49 -32.81 0.95
N ILE A 997 -6.24 -33.64 0.20
CA ILE A 997 -6.40 -33.52 -1.25
C ILE A 997 -7.84 -33.07 -1.55
N CYS A 998 -8.86 -33.78 -1.05
CA CYS A 998 -10.25 -33.40 -1.31
C CYS A 998 -10.76 -32.34 -0.34
N PHE A 999 -10.29 -32.33 0.91
CA PHE A 999 -10.81 -31.50 2.00
C PHE A 999 -12.31 -31.67 2.30
N THR A 1000 -12.97 -32.66 1.70
CA THR A 1000 -14.42 -32.87 1.80
C THR A 1000 -14.80 -34.05 2.70
N GLU A 1001 -13.90 -35.02 2.86
CA GLU A 1001 -14.15 -36.31 3.51
C GLU A 1001 -12.99 -36.67 4.45
N THR A 1002 -13.28 -37.35 5.58
CA THR A 1002 -12.25 -37.85 6.49
C THR A 1002 -11.61 -39.12 5.94
N LEU A 1003 -10.39 -39.46 6.40
CA LEU A 1003 -9.66 -40.63 5.92
C LEU A 1003 -10.40 -41.95 6.18
N GLY A 1004 -11.28 -42.00 7.19
CA GLY A 1004 -12.11 -43.17 7.50
C GLY A 1004 -13.31 -43.39 6.57
N THR A 1005 -13.79 -42.35 5.87
CA THR A 1005 -15.03 -42.44 5.06
C THR A 1005 -14.80 -42.92 3.63
N ALA A 1006 -13.55 -43.13 3.22
CA ALA A 1006 -13.22 -43.73 1.93
C ALA A 1006 -11.93 -44.58 2.03
N PRO A 1007 -11.66 -45.50 1.08
CA PRO A 1007 -10.46 -46.32 1.07
C PRO A 1007 -9.19 -45.46 0.97
N SER A 1008 -8.29 -45.66 1.93
CA SER A 1008 -7.11 -44.81 2.13
C SER A 1008 -5.80 -45.61 1.98
N ILE A 1009 -4.72 -44.93 1.62
CA ILE A 1009 -3.38 -45.51 1.47
C ILE A 1009 -2.37 -44.70 2.28
N GLN A 1010 -1.39 -45.38 2.89
CA GLN A 1010 -0.27 -44.73 3.56
C GLN A 1010 0.89 -44.61 2.58
N LEU A 1011 1.29 -43.38 2.28
CA LEU A 1011 2.45 -43.11 1.45
C LEU A 1011 3.73 -43.49 2.19
N ARG A 1012 4.84 -43.67 1.45
CA ARG A 1012 6.16 -43.93 2.04
C ARG A 1012 6.60 -42.87 3.07
N CYS A 1013 6.14 -41.63 2.94
CA CYS A 1013 6.42 -40.56 3.89
C CYS A 1013 5.61 -40.66 5.20
N GLY A 1014 4.74 -41.67 5.36
CA GLY A 1014 3.93 -41.91 6.57
C GLY A 1014 2.53 -41.30 6.55
N HIS A 1015 2.29 -40.31 5.68
CA HIS A 1015 1.00 -39.63 5.54
C HIS A 1015 -0.02 -40.47 4.77
N VAL A 1016 -1.29 -40.33 5.15
CA VAL A 1016 -2.42 -41.10 4.64
C VAL A 1016 -3.36 -40.20 3.83
N PHE A 1017 -3.79 -40.69 2.68
CA PHE A 1017 -4.73 -40.02 1.79
C PHE A 1017 -5.71 -41.03 1.20
N HIS A 1018 -6.89 -40.58 0.74
CA HIS A 1018 -7.77 -41.44 -0.03
C HIS A 1018 -7.08 -41.88 -1.32
N TYR A 1019 -7.20 -43.17 -1.65
CA TYR A 1019 -6.61 -43.74 -2.85
C TYR A 1019 -7.12 -43.05 -4.12
N HIS A 1020 -8.43 -42.81 -4.21
CA HIS A 1020 -9.03 -42.12 -5.35
C HIS A 1020 -8.52 -40.69 -5.49
N CYS A 1021 -8.31 -39.97 -4.39
CA CYS A 1021 -7.76 -38.61 -4.40
C CYS A 1021 -6.34 -38.57 -4.96
N CYS A 1022 -5.44 -39.44 -4.49
CA CYS A 1022 -4.08 -39.55 -5.04
C CYS A 1022 -4.11 -39.91 -6.52
N LYS A 1023 -4.94 -40.90 -6.92
CA LYS A 1023 -5.10 -41.31 -8.31
C LYS A 1023 -5.55 -40.15 -9.20
N THR A 1024 -6.58 -39.40 -8.79
CA THR A 1024 -7.12 -38.28 -9.56
C THR A 1024 -6.12 -37.13 -9.71
N VAL A 1025 -5.38 -36.78 -8.65
CA VAL A 1025 -4.32 -35.76 -8.72
C VAL A 1025 -3.22 -36.17 -9.71
N LEU A 1026 -2.74 -37.42 -9.63
CA LEU A 1026 -1.68 -37.91 -10.53
C LEU A 1026 -2.16 -38.00 -11.99
N MET A 1027 -3.44 -38.31 -12.24
CA MET A 1027 -4.01 -38.32 -13.59
C MET A 1027 -4.18 -36.92 -14.18
N ARG A 1028 -4.56 -35.92 -13.36
CA ARG A 1028 -4.74 -34.52 -13.81
C ARG A 1028 -3.42 -33.80 -14.10
N ARG A 1029 -2.32 -34.22 -13.47
CA ARG A 1029 -0.98 -33.65 -13.62
C ARG A 1029 -0.87 -32.20 -13.11
N TRP A 1030 -0.22 -31.32 -13.86
CA TRP A 1030 0.00 -29.91 -13.51
C TRP A 1030 -0.96 -28.98 -14.24
N ASN A 1031 -1.18 -27.80 -13.65
CA ASN A 1031 -1.98 -26.74 -14.28
C ASN A 1031 -1.07 -25.85 -15.15
N GLY A 1032 -1.59 -25.40 -16.30
CA GLY A 1032 -0.88 -24.53 -17.24
C GLY A 1032 0.08 -25.28 -18.20
N PRO A 1033 0.69 -24.56 -19.16
CA PRO A 1033 1.53 -25.15 -20.20
C PRO A 1033 2.89 -25.61 -19.68
N ARG A 1034 3.45 -24.90 -18.68
CA ARG A 1034 4.74 -25.21 -18.07
C ARG A 1034 4.68 -26.47 -17.22
N ILE A 1035 5.59 -27.41 -17.47
CA ILE A 1035 5.74 -28.62 -16.67
C ILE A 1035 6.15 -28.25 -15.23
N SER A 1036 5.31 -28.61 -14.27
CA SER A 1036 5.64 -28.56 -12.85
C SER A 1036 5.34 -29.91 -12.19
N PHE A 1037 6.07 -30.23 -11.11
CA PHE A 1037 5.97 -31.55 -10.45
C PHE A 1037 5.37 -31.48 -9.03
N GLY A 1038 4.86 -30.32 -8.62
CA GLY A 1038 4.29 -30.13 -7.27
C GLY A 1038 3.08 -31.03 -7.00
N PHE A 1039 2.30 -31.38 -8.02
CA PHE A 1039 1.15 -32.28 -7.90
C PHE A 1039 1.52 -33.72 -7.52
N ALA A 1040 2.75 -34.14 -7.81
CA ALA A 1040 3.26 -35.48 -7.49
C ALA A 1040 3.93 -35.53 -6.10
N GLN A 1041 3.81 -34.46 -5.31
CA GLN A 1041 4.35 -34.36 -3.96
C GLN A 1041 3.24 -34.43 -2.92
N CYS A 1042 3.56 -35.02 -1.77
CA CYS A 1042 2.69 -35.10 -0.62
C CYS A 1042 2.22 -33.68 -0.22
N PRO A 1043 0.90 -33.40 -0.16
CA PRO A 1043 0.37 -32.10 0.24
C PRO A 1043 0.91 -31.59 1.58
N ILE A 1044 1.20 -32.52 2.51
CA ILE A 1044 1.64 -32.25 3.88
C ILE A 1044 3.15 -32.00 3.95
N CYS A 1045 3.99 -32.99 3.59
CA CYS A 1045 5.45 -32.91 3.79
C CYS A 1045 6.28 -32.59 2.53
N LYS A 1046 5.64 -32.47 1.36
CA LYS A 1046 6.26 -32.22 0.05
C LYS A 1046 7.25 -33.29 -0.45
N VAL A 1047 7.35 -34.44 0.23
CA VAL A 1047 8.05 -35.64 -0.28
C VAL A 1047 7.26 -36.24 -1.45
N ASP A 1048 7.94 -36.79 -2.45
CA ASP A 1048 7.29 -37.39 -3.63
C ASP A 1048 6.32 -38.52 -3.22
N ILE A 1049 5.16 -38.57 -3.88
CA ILE A 1049 4.12 -39.57 -3.65
C ILE A 1049 4.63 -40.93 -4.17
N GLU A 1050 4.78 -41.89 -3.26
CA GLU A 1050 5.21 -43.25 -3.58
C GLU A 1050 4.29 -44.25 -2.89
N HIS A 1051 3.65 -45.13 -3.68
CA HIS A 1051 2.86 -46.27 -3.19
C HIS A 1051 2.71 -47.34 -4.30
N PRO A 1052 2.82 -48.65 -4.00
CA PRO A 1052 2.75 -49.70 -5.03
C PRO A 1052 1.49 -49.68 -5.91
N SER A 1053 0.33 -49.31 -5.34
CA SER A 1053 -0.92 -49.22 -6.11
C SER A 1053 -1.00 -47.99 -7.03
N LEU A 1054 -0.10 -47.01 -6.87
CA LEU A 1054 -0.01 -45.81 -7.70
C LEU A 1054 1.08 -45.92 -8.78
N GLU A 1055 1.93 -46.96 -8.74
CA GLU A 1055 3.05 -47.18 -9.66
C GLU A 1055 2.67 -47.03 -11.16
N PRO A 1056 1.52 -47.56 -11.64
CA PRO A 1056 1.13 -47.41 -13.05
C PRO A 1056 0.96 -45.95 -13.48
N PHE A 1057 0.58 -45.06 -12.56
CA PHE A 1057 0.41 -43.63 -12.82
C PHE A 1057 1.73 -42.87 -12.62
N LEU A 1058 2.53 -43.26 -11.62
CA LEU A 1058 3.80 -42.64 -11.28
C LEU A 1058 4.89 -42.90 -12.31
N ALA A 1059 4.95 -44.09 -12.94
CA ALA A 1059 6.03 -44.45 -13.86
C ALA A 1059 6.25 -43.42 -14.98
N SER A 1060 5.15 -42.93 -15.59
CA SER A 1060 5.21 -41.91 -16.65
C SER A 1060 5.67 -40.54 -16.14
N ILE A 1061 5.28 -40.19 -14.91
CA ILE A 1061 5.61 -38.90 -14.26
C ILE A 1061 7.08 -38.90 -13.84
N VAL A 1062 7.57 -39.99 -13.26
CA VAL A 1062 8.97 -40.17 -12.84
C VAL A 1062 9.88 -40.13 -14.06
N ALA A 1063 9.53 -40.82 -15.15
CA ALA A 1063 10.29 -40.77 -16.40
C ALA A 1063 10.37 -39.34 -16.98
N LEU A 1064 9.24 -38.62 -17.00
CA LEU A 1064 9.22 -37.22 -17.45
C LEU A 1064 10.07 -36.31 -16.54
N ARG A 1065 9.99 -36.49 -15.22
CA ARG A 1065 10.78 -35.72 -14.26
C ARG A 1065 12.27 -35.95 -14.42
N GLN A 1066 12.69 -37.20 -14.65
CA GLN A 1066 14.08 -37.54 -14.92
C GLN A 1066 14.56 -36.93 -16.25
N ASP A 1067 13.73 -36.94 -17.29
CA ASP A 1067 14.06 -36.31 -18.58
C ASP A 1067 14.24 -34.79 -18.45
N VAL A 1068 13.29 -34.10 -17.79
CA VAL A 1068 13.38 -32.64 -17.54
C VAL A 1068 14.57 -32.31 -16.66
N LYS A 1069 14.79 -33.06 -15.57
CA LYS A 1069 15.94 -32.87 -14.68
C LYS A 1069 17.27 -32.99 -15.44
N ARG A 1070 17.41 -34.03 -16.26
CA ARG A 1070 18.61 -34.26 -17.09
C ARG A 1070 18.85 -33.11 -18.05
N LYS A 1071 17.82 -32.64 -18.76
CA LYS A 1071 17.93 -31.53 -19.72
C LYS A 1071 18.25 -30.20 -19.02
N ALA A 1072 17.61 -29.92 -17.88
CA ALA A 1072 17.82 -28.70 -17.10
C ALA A 1072 19.25 -28.61 -16.54
N LEU A 1073 19.77 -29.71 -15.96
CA LEU A 1073 21.15 -29.78 -15.49
C LEU A 1073 22.15 -29.62 -16.62
N MET A 1074 21.94 -30.32 -17.74
CA MET A 1074 22.80 -30.20 -18.92
C MET A 1074 22.83 -28.76 -19.43
N ARG A 1075 21.69 -28.05 -19.43
CA ARG A 1075 21.66 -26.63 -19.80
C ARG A 1075 22.44 -25.75 -18.83
N LEU A 1076 22.28 -25.97 -17.52
CA LEU A 1076 22.98 -25.22 -16.48
C LEU A 1076 24.50 -25.38 -16.58
N GLU A 1077 24.98 -26.58 -16.89
CA GLU A 1077 26.41 -26.87 -17.09
C GLU A 1077 26.98 -26.13 -18.29
N TYR A 1078 26.26 -26.12 -19.42
CA TYR A 1078 26.71 -25.46 -20.64
C TYR A 1078 26.60 -23.92 -20.58
N GLU A 1079 25.76 -23.37 -19.72
CA GLU A 1079 25.75 -21.93 -19.40
C GLU A 1079 26.85 -21.53 -18.41
N GLY A 1080 27.65 -22.47 -17.90
CA GLY A 1080 28.75 -22.20 -16.97
C GLY A 1080 28.31 -21.82 -15.55
N LEU A 1081 27.00 -21.84 -15.26
CA LEU A 1081 26.43 -21.43 -13.98
C LEU A 1081 26.50 -22.52 -12.90
N ALA A 1082 26.69 -23.79 -13.30
CA ALA A 1082 26.70 -24.92 -12.37
C ALA A 1082 27.74 -24.77 -11.24
N LYS A 1083 28.95 -24.28 -11.55
CA LYS A 1083 30.02 -24.08 -10.56
C LYS A 1083 29.72 -22.96 -9.56
N ALA A 1084 29.10 -21.88 -10.03
CA ALA A 1084 28.71 -20.76 -9.17
C ALA A 1084 27.62 -21.17 -8.17
N VAL A 1085 26.59 -21.88 -8.63
CA VAL A 1085 25.50 -22.38 -7.78
C VAL A 1085 26.00 -23.34 -6.70
N THR A 1086 26.92 -24.24 -7.05
CA THR A 1086 27.53 -25.14 -6.06
C THR A 1086 28.39 -24.42 -5.03
N ALA A 1087 29.02 -23.29 -5.39
CA ALA A 1087 29.81 -22.48 -4.47
C ALA A 1087 28.94 -21.74 -3.44
N ASP A 1088 27.72 -21.36 -3.84
CA ASP A 1088 26.71 -20.72 -2.98
C ASP A 1088 25.96 -21.71 -2.08
N GLY A 1089 26.32 -22.99 -2.08
CA GLY A 1089 25.70 -24.04 -1.26
C GLY A 1089 24.28 -24.43 -1.68
N THR A 1090 23.81 -23.99 -2.86
CA THR A 1090 22.48 -24.33 -3.39
C THR A 1090 22.54 -25.62 -4.23
N ASP A 1091 21.48 -26.44 -4.16
CA ASP A 1091 21.39 -27.65 -5.00
C ASP A 1091 21.22 -27.27 -6.48
N PRO A 1092 22.17 -27.62 -7.37
CA PRO A 1092 22.13 -27.27 -8.79
C PRO A 1092 20.90 -27.87 -9.49
N THR A 1093 20.39 -29.01 -9.01
CA THR A 1093 19.18 -29.63 -9.57
C THR A 1093 17.96 -28.74 -9.35
N ARG A 1094 17.77 -28.32 -8.09
CA ARG A 1094 16.64 -27.47 -7.71
C ARG A 1094 16.71 -26.13 -8.44
N TYR A 1095 17.89 -25.52 -8.47
CA TYR A 1095 18.11 -24.26 -9.16
C TYR A 1095 17.77 -24.35 -10.66
N ALA A 1096 18.24 -25.39 -11.35
CA ALA A 1096 17.98 -25.57 -12.77
C ALA A 1096 16.48 -25.78 -13.08
N MET A 1097 15.78 -26.58 -12.27
CA MET A 1097 14.35 -26.85 -12.46
C MET A 1097 13.46 -25.64 -12.15
N GLU A 1098 13.88 -24.74 -11.24
CA GLU A 1098 13.19 -23.49 -10.96
C GLU A 1098 13.47 -22.41 -12.02
N ARG A 1099 14.72 -22.32 -12.52
CA ARG A 1099 15.16 -21.33 -13.50
C ARG A 1099 14.60 -21.54 -14.90
N TYR A 1100 14.56 -22.79 -15.39
CA TYR A 1100 14.21 -23.09 -16.77
C TYR A 1100 12.76 -23.58 -16.90
N ALA A 1101 12.08 -23.13 -17.96
CA ALA A 1101 10.74 -23.58 -18.31
C ALA A 1101 10.80 -24.69 -19.37
N TYR A 1102 10.10 -25.80 -19.10
CA TYR A 1102 9.97 -26.94 -20.01
C TYR A 1102 8.49 -27.21 -20.31
N TYR A 1103 8.22 -27.67 -21.53
CA TYR A 1103 6.88 -27.92 -22.07
C TYR A 1103 6.81 -29.28 -22.75
N VAL A 1104 5.64 -29.90 -22.81
CA VAL A 1104 5.45 -31.19 -23.50
C VAL A 1104 5.04 -30.93 -24.95
N CYS A 1105 5.78 -31.50 -25.91
CA CYS A 1105 5.41 -31.39 -27.32
C CYS A 1105 4.18 -32.24 -27.65
N SER A 1106 3.16 -31.66 -28.27
CA SER A 1106 1.93 -32.35 -28.70
C SER A 1106 2.16 -33.45 -29.73
N GLN A 1107 3.17 -33.30 -30.59
CA GLN A 1107 3.44 -34.24 -31.69
C GLN A 1107 4.30 -35.44 -31.27
N CYS A 1108 5.40 -35.21 -30.55
CA CYS A 1108 6.34 -36.29 -30.19
C CYS A 1108 6.30 -36.69 -28.70
N GLY A 1109 5.54 -35.98 -27.87
CA GLY A 1109 5.43 -36.25 -26.43
C GLY A 1109 6.67 -35.94 -25.58
N LYS A 1110 7.78 -35.47 -26.19
CA LYS A 1110 9.02 -35.15 -25.48
C LYS A 1110 8.96 -33.77 -24.82
N ALA A 1111 9.65 -33.62 -23.68
CA ALA A 1111 9.84 -32.32 -23.07
C ALA A 1111 10.84 -31.47 -23.86
N TYR A 1112 10.56 -30.19 -24.10
CA TYR A 1112 11.46 -29.25 -24.75
C TYR A 1112 11.57 -27.94 -23.97
N TYR A 1113 12.68 -27.23 -24.17
CA TYR A 1113 12.98 -25.98 -23.48
C TYR A 1113 12.23 -24.81 -24.12
N GLY A 1114 11.59 -23.98 -23.30
CA GLY A 1114 10.84 -22.81 -23.77
C GLY A 1114 11.29 -21.46 -23.18
N GLY A 1115 12.44 -21.40 -22.52
CA GLY A 1115 13.00 -20.16 -21.97
C GLY A 1115 13.18 -20.17 -20.45
N GLU A 1116 13.49 -19.00 -19.88
CA GLU A 1116 13.60 -18.82 -18.44
C GLU A 1116 12.22 -18.60 -17.80
N ALA A 1117 12.01 -19.20 -16.63
CA ALA A 1117 10.76 -19.16 -15.88
C ALA A 1117 10.35 -17.76 -15.38
N ARG A 1118 11.27 -16.78 -15.32
CA ARG A 1118 10.99 -15.41 -14.87
C ARG A 1118 10.06 -14.66 -15.81
N CYS A 1119 9.93 -15.11 -17.06
CA CYS A 1119 9.03 -14.51 -18.04
C CYS A 1119 7.58 -15.01 -17.92
N ASP A 1120 7.27 -15.92 -16.99
CA ASP A 1120 6.10 -16.82 -17.01
C ASP A 1120 5.14 -16.60 -15.81
N ALA A 1121 5.26 -15.49 -15.06
CA ALA A 1121 4.66 -15.32 -13.73
C ALA A 1121 3.14 -15.00 -13.71
N GLU A 1122 2.46 -14.91 -14.86
CA GLU A 1122 1.06 -14.42 -14.97
C GLU A 1122 0.17 -15.31 -15.86
N LEU A 1123 0.30 -16.64 -15.79
CA LEU A 1123 -0.49 -17.55 -16.64
C LEU A 1123 -1.83 -17.96 -16.05
N GLY A 1124 -2.88 -17.89 -16.88
CA GLY A 1124 -4.21 -18.45 -16.64
C GLY A 1124 -4.37 -19.90 -17.13
N GLU A 1125 -5.47 -20.55 -16.74
CA GLU A 1125 -5.71 -21.99 -16.98
C GLU A 1125 -6.07 -22.34 -18.45
N ASN A 1126 -6.24 -21.35 -19.33
CA ASN A 1126 -6.80 -21.53 -20.68
C ASN A 1126 -5.71 -21.45 -21.78
N PHE A 1127 -5.10 -22.58 -22.13
CA PHE A 1127 -4.22 -22.71 -23.30
C PHE A 1127 -4.59 -23.94 -24.13
N ASN A 1128 -4.19 -23.95 -25.40
CA ASN A 1128 -4.41 -25.09 -26.29
C ASN A 1128 -3.17 -26.00 -26.35
N PRO A 1129 -3.22 -27.24 -25.82
CA PRO A 1129 -2.06 -28.13 -25.80
C PRO A 1129 -1.51 -28.48 -27.19
N GLN A 1130 -2.32 -28.38 -28.25
CA GLN A 1130 -1.88 -28.70 -29.61
C GLN A 1130 -0.84 -27.72 -30.16
N GLU A 1131 -0.80 -26.50 -29.63
CA GLU A 1131 0.10 -25.42 -30.06
C GLU A 1131 1.50 -25.51 -29.44
N LEU A 1132 1.68 -26.37 -28.43
CA LEU A 1132 3.00 -26.65 -27.83
C LEU A 1132 3.77 -27.65 -28.70
N VAL A 1133 4.63 -27.14 -29.58
CA VAL A 1133 5.41 -27.96 -30.51
C VAL A 1133 6.90 -27.63 -30.36
N CYS A 1134 7.73 -28.65 -30.14
CA CYS A 1134 9.18 -28.45 -30.04
C CYS A 1134 9.79 -28.07 -31.40
N GLY A 1135 10.92 -27.37 -31.38
CA GLY A 1135 11.62 -26.94 -32.61
C GLY A 1135 11.95 -28.07 -33.59
N GLY A 1136 12.13 -29.30 -33.10
CA GLY A 1136 12.34 -30.47 -33.95
C GLY A 1136 11.10 -30.91 -34.74
N CYS A 1137 9.89 -30.65 -34.21
CA CYS A 1137 8.62 -30.97 -34.86
C CYS A 1137 8.04 -29.77 -35.64
N SER A 1138 8.51 -28.55 -35.36
CA SER A 1138 8.09 -27.31 -36.03
C SER A 1138 9.17 -26.75 -36.98
N ASP A 1139 9.99 -27.61 -37.60
CA ASP A 1139 11.15 -27.20 -38.41
C ASP A 1139 10.77 -26.61 -39.79
N VAL A 1140 10.22 -25.39 -39.78
CA VAL A 1140 9.82 -24.64 -40.99
C VAL A 1140 11.01 -24.13 -41.81
N SER A 1141 12.20 -24.00 -41.20
CA SER A 1141 13.38 -23.42 -41.83
C SER A 1141 14.42 -24.45 -42.33
N LYS A 1142 14.12 -25.76 -42.20
CA LYS A 1142 15.04 -26.87 -42.50
C LYS A 1142 16.40 -26.67 -41.82
N ALA A 1143 16.36 -26.44 -40.52
CA ALA A 1143 17.55 -26.13 -39.73
C ALA A 1143 18.57 -27.28 -39.80
N LYS A 1144 19.86 -26.94 -39.85
CA LYS A 1144 20.92 -27.95 -39.85
C LYS A 1144 20.89 -28.73 -38.53
N MET A 1145 20.87 -30.06 -38.62
CA MET A 1145 20.93 -30.93 -37.45
C MET A 1145 22.26 -30.74 -36.71
N CYS A 1146 22.20 -30.70 -35.38
CA CYS A 1146 23.40 -30.65 -34.57
C CYS A 1146 24.14 -32.00 -34.65
N PRO A 1147 25.46 -32.02 -34.91
CA PRO A 1147 26.21 -33.29 -35.00
C PRO A 1147 26.29 -34.03 -33.66
N LYS A 1148 26.15 -33.33 -32.51
CA LYS A 1148 26.19 -33.92 -31.17
C LYS A 1148 24.81 -34.30 -30.63
N HIS A 1149 23.79 -33.47 -30.89
CA HIS A 1149 22.49 -33.59 -30.23
C HIS A 1149 21.29 -33.67 -31.19
N GLY A 1150 21.53 -33.88 -32.49
CA GLY A 1150 20.48 -33.97 -33.50
C GLY A 1150 19.55 -32.74 -33.48
N MET A 1151 18.24 -32.99 -33.34
CA MET A 1151 17.20 -31.96 -33.23
C MET A 1151 16.62 -31.85 -31.81
N ASP A 1152 17.15 -32.60 -30.83
CA ASP A 1152 16.56 -32.69 -29.48
C ASP A 1152 16.60 -31.36 -28.70
N PHE A 1153 17.54 -30.47 -29.03
CA PHE A 1153 17.66 -29.13 -28.45
C PHE A 1153 17.57 -28.03 -29.51
N LEU A 1154 16.88 -28.31 -30.63
CA LEU A 1154 16.62 -27.30 -31.65
C LEU A 1154 15.64 -26.27 -31.10
N GLU A 1155 16.09 -25.02 -31.04
CA GLU A 1155 15.30 -23.89 -30.57
C GLU A 1155 14.98 -22.95 -31.73
N TYR A 1156 13.79 -22.36 -31.68
CA TYR A 1156 13.40 -21.28 -32.59
C TYR A 1156 13.29 -19.96 -31.83
N LYS A 1157 13.57 -18.88 -32.52
CA LYS A 1157 13.33 -17.52 -32.04
C LYS A 1157 11.85 -17.19 -32.21
N CYS A 1158 11.26 -16.49 -31.24
CA CYS A 1158 9.97 -15.86 -31.42
C CYS A 1158 10.00 -14.92 -32.62
N ARG A 1159 9.06 -15.05 -33.55
CA ARG A 1159 9.00 -14.21 -34.75
C ARG A 1159 8.98 -12.71 -34.40
N TYR A 1160 8.35 -12.35 -33.28
CA TYR A 1160 8.06 -10.96 -32.90
C TYR A 1160 8.98 -10.36 -31.82
N CYS A 1161 9.92 -11.13 -31.24
CA CYS A 1161 10.89 -10.60 -30.27
C CYS A 1161 12.19 -11.43 -30.20
N CYS A 1162 13.16 -10.99 -29.42
CA CYS A 1162 14.41 -11.69 -29.13
C CYS A 1162 14.25 -12.63 -27.92
N SER A 1163 13.27 -13.52 -27.97
CA SER A 1163 13.06 -14.57 -26.96
C SER A 1163 12.96 -15.93 -27.63
N VAL A 1164 13.22 -17.00 -26.87
CA VAL A 1164 13.02 -18.38 -27.34
C VAL A 1164 11.51 -18.62 -27.50
N ALA A 1165 11.11 -19.29 -28.57
CA ALA A 1165 9.72 -19.62 -28.82
C ALA A 1165 9.25 -20.81 -27.98
N VAL A 1166 8.00 -20.75 -27.56
CA VAL A 1166 7.27 -21.80 -26.84
C VAL A 1166 6.17 -22.38 -27.73
N PHE A 1167 5.37 -21.52 -28.34
CA PHE A 1167 4.21 -21.93 -29.14
C PHE A 1167 4.53 -21.95 -30.63
N PHE A 1168 3.92 -22.89 -31.34
CA PHE A 1168 3.90 -22.95 -32.79
C PHE A 1168 2.45 -22.96 -33.27
N CYS A 1169 2.01 -21.82 -33.77
CA CYS A 1169 0.62 -21.61 -34.17
C CYS A 1169 0.51 -21.50 -35.69
N PHE A 1170 -0.68 -21.80 -36.20
CA PHE A 1170 -1.05 -21.66 -37.62
C PHE A 1170 -0.15 -22.47 -38.58
N GLY A 1171 0.56 -23.48 -38.06
CA GLY A 1171 1.50 -24.31 -38.82
C GLY A 1171 2.68 -23.54 -39.44
N THR A 1172 2.91 -22.28 -39.05
CA THR A 1172 3.85 -21.40 -39.73
C THR A 1172 4.62 -20.45 -38.82
N THR A 1173 4.14 -20.18 -37.59
CA THR A 1173 4.65 -19.06 -36.79
C THR A 1173 5.03 -19.46 -35.37
N HIS A 1174 6.25 -19.11 -34.97
CA HIS A 1174 6.77 -19.33 -33.62
C HIS A 1174 6.56 -18.10 -32.71
N PHE A 1175 5.96 -18.32 -31.53
CA PHE A 1175 5.71 -17.30 -30.51
C PHE A 1175 6.39 -17.66 -29.18
N CYS A 1176 7.00 -16.68 -28.50
CA CYS A 1176 7.21 -16.82 -27.06
C CYS A 1176 5.88 -16.64 -26.34
N ASP A 1177 5.81 -17.09 -25.09
CA ASP A 1177 4.61 -17.04 -24.25
C ASP A 1177 3.91 -15.66 -24.24
N THR A 1178 4.64 -14.62 -23.83
CA THR A 1178 4.15 -13.23 -23.82
C THR A 1178 3.74 -12.65 -25.18
N CYS A 1179 4.27 -13.16 -26.30
CA CYS A 1179 3.83 -12.77 -27.64
C CYS A 1179 2.67 -13.62 -28.14
N HIS A 1180 2.49 -14.82 -27.61
CA HIS A 1180 1.34 -15.67 -27.89
C HIS A 1180 0.08 -15.04 -27.31
N ASP A 1181 0.10 -14.51 -26.08
CA ASP A 1181 -1.07 -13.81 -25.51
C ASP A 1181 -1.58 -12.63 -26.36
N ASP A 1182 -0.67 -11.89 -27.02
CA ASP A 1182 -0.97 -10.74 -27.87
C ASP A 1182 -0.88 -11.09 -29.37
N PHE A 1183 -1.03 -12.36 -29.75
CA PHE A 1183 -0.76 -12.82 -31.12
C PHE A 1183 -1.62 -12.08 -32.15
N GLN A 1184 -2.90 -11.81 -31.85
CA GLN A 1184 -3.83 -11.15 -32.77
C GLN A 1184 -3.35 -9.76 -33.19
N ARG A 1185 -2.80 -8.98 -32.25
CA ARG A 1185 -2.25 -7.66 -32.54
C ARG A 1185 -0.92 -7.79 -33.28
N LEU A 1186 -0.03 -8.67 -32.80
CA LEU A 1186 1.32 -8.82 -33.34
C LEU A 1186 1.33 -9.34 -34.79
N THR A 1187 0.46 -10.27 -35.15
CA THR A 1187 0.32 -10.76 -36.53
C THR A 1187 -0.19 -9.69 -37.49
N ASN A 1188 -0.95 -8.72 -36.98
CA ASN A 1188 -1.52 -7.61 -37.77
C ASN A 1188 -0.56 -6.41 -37.90
N LEU A 1189 0.57 -6.39 -37.19
CA LEU A 1189 1.56 -5.31 -37.31
C LEU A 1189 2.37 -5.46 -38.61
N PRO A 1190 2.49 -4.39 -39.43
CA PRO A 1190 3.34 -4.42 -40.61
C PRO A 1190 4.81 -4.54 -40.20
N LYS A 1191 5.60 -5.34 -40.93
CA LYS A 1191 7.02 -5.65 -40.63
C LYS A 1191 7.88 -4.41 -40.30
N GLY A 1192 7.65 -3.29 -40.98
CA GLY A 1192 8.41 -2.05 -40.75
C GLY A 1192 8.17 -1.35 -39.42
N LYS A 1193 7.12 -1.74 -38.67
CA LYS A 1193 6.79 -1.21 -37.34
C LYS A 1193 7.22 -2.15 -36.20
N LEU A 1194 7.78 -3.32 -36.51
CA LEU A 1194 8.30 -4.22 -35.49
C LEU A 1194 9.63 -3.66 -34.94
N PRO A 1195 9.90 -3.85 -33.63
CA PRO A 1195 11.14 -3.37 -33.01
C PRO A 1195 12.36 -4.05 -33.63
N ARG A 1196 13.48 -3.33 -33.67
CA ARG A 1196 14.76 -3.89 -34.12
C ARG A 1196 15.44 -4.60 -32.96
N CYS A 1197 16.37 -5.49 -33.28
CA CYS A 1197 17.21 -6.10 -32.25
C CYS A 1197 17.99 -5.00 -31.49
N PRO A 1198 17.97 -4.98 -30.14
CA PRO A 1198 17.35 -5.94 -29.24
C PRO A 1198 15.83 -5.71 -29.03
N ALA A 1199 15.01 -6.71 -29.37
CA ALA A 1199 13.55 -6.65 -29.32
C ALA A 1199 13.00 -7.45 -28.14
N GLY A 1200 12.14 -6.83 -27.33
CA GLY A 1200 11.40 -7.47 -26.25
C GLY A 1200 10.02 -7.97 -26.72
N PRO A 1201 9.32 -8.80 -25.92
CA PRO A 1201 7.96 -9.26 -26.23
C PRO A 1201 6.94 -8.12 -26.41
N LYS A 1202 5.75 -8.45 -26.93
CA LYS A 1202 4.63 -7.49 -27.21
C LYS A 1202 5.02 -6.27 -28.06
N ALA A 1203 6.02 -6.43 -28.93
CA ALA A 1203 6.61 -5.40 -29.79
C ALA A 1203 7.32 -4.25 -29.03
N THR A 1204 8.01 -4.59 -27.94
CA THR A 1204 8.76 -3.64 -27.11
C THR A 1204 10.20 -3.49 -27.62
N GLN A 1205 10.73 -2.27 -27.67
CA GLN A 1205 12.14 -2.02 -27.99
C GLN A 1205 12.98 -2.04 -26.71
N LEU A 1206 13.98 -2.93 -26.62
CA LEU A 1206 14.89 -2.98 -25.48
C LEU A 1206 16.03 -1.97 -25.65
N THR A 1207 16.61 -1.56 -24.53
CA THR A 1207 17.77 -0.67 -24.44
C THR A 1207 19.08 -1.46 -24.49
N GLY A 1208 20.06 -0.97 -25.25
CA GLY A 1208 21.37 -1.62 -25.44
C GLY A 1208 21.60 -2.05 -26.89
N GLU A 1209 22.82 -2.49 -27.20
CA GLU A 1209 23.18 -2.98 -28.54
C GLU A 1209 23.26 -4.51 -28.62
N GLU A 1210 23.26 -5.19 -27.47
CA GLU A 1210 23.41 -6.65 -27.38
C GLU A 1210 22.07 -7.37 -27.44
N CYS A 1211 21.98 -8.40 -28.29
CA CYS A 1211 20.78 -9.24 -28.41
C CYS A 1211 20.61 -10.12 -27.16
N PRO A 1212 19.41 -10.21 -26.55
CA PRO A 1212 19.15 -11.13 -25.43
C PRO A 1212 19.40 -12.61 -25.73
N LEU A 1213 19.41 -13.00 -27.01
CA LEU A 1213 19.72 -14.37 -27.46
C LEU A 1213 21.20 -14.56 -27.81
N HIS A 1214 22.02 -13.51 -27.64
CA HIS A 1214 23.45 -13.44 -27.96
C HIS A 1214 23.80 -14.01 -29.34
N VAL A 1215 22.93 -13.79 -30.33
CA VAL A 1215 23.09 -14.30 -31.71
C VAL A 1215 22.68 -13.25 -32.72
N VAL A 1216 23.34 -13.26 -33.87
CA VAL A 1216 22.93 -12.46 -35.03
C VAL A 1216 21.79 -13.20 -35.74
N HIS A 1217 20.64 -12.54 -35.85
CA HIS A 1217 19.42 -13.10 -36.43
C HIS A 1217 18.77 -12.09 -37.40
N PRO A 1218 17.89 -12.52 -38.32
CA PRO A 1218 17.17 -11.64 -39.23
C PRO A 1218 16.26 -10.65 -38.47
N PRO A 1219 15.78 -9.59 -39.15
CA PRO A 1219 14.87 -8.61 -38.55
C PRO A 1219 13.63 -9.26 -37.94
N THR A 1220 13.10 -8.64 -36.88
CA THR A 1220 11.84 -9.04 -36.23
C THR A 1220 10.70 -9.11 -37.25
N GLY A 1221 9.92 -10.18 -37.21
CA GLY A 1221 8.88 -10.51 -38.19
C GLY A 1221 9.21 -11.69 -39.09
N GLU A 1222 10.38 -12.32 -38.91
CA GLU A 1222 10.85 -13.47 -39.69
C GLU A 1222 11.20 -14.65 -38.79
N GLU A 1223 10.91 -15.85 -39.30
CA GLU A 1223 11.21 -17.12 -38.64
C GLU A 1223 12.72 -17.37 -38.65
N PHE A 1224 13.25 -17.80 -37.50
CA PHE A 1224 14.68 -18.06 -37.36
C PHE A 1224 14.95 -19.22 -36.41
N ALA A 1225 15.57 -20.28 -36.94
CA ALA A 1225 16.11 -21.34 -36.13
C ALA A 1225 17.39 -20.87 -35.44
N LEU A 1226 17.41 -20.95 -34.12
CA LEU A 1226 18.58 -20.62 -33.31
C LEU A 1226 19.62 -21.75 -33.31
N GLY A 1227 19.26 -22.93 -33.82
CA GLY A 1227 20.09 -24.13 -33.78
C GLY A 1227 20.01 -24.82 -32.43
N CYS A 1228 21.06 -25.58 -32.07
CA CYS A 1228 21.11 -26.30 -30.81
C CYS A 1228 21.35 -25.34 -29.63
N GLY A 1229 20.35 -25.16 -28.78
CA GLY A 1229 20.40 -24.22 -27.65
C GLY A 1229 21.51 -24.48 -26.64
N ILE A 1230 21.96 -25.74 -26.53
CA ILE A 1230 23.09 -26.13 -25.67
C ILE A 1230 24.43 -25.78 -26.33
N CYS A 1231 24.62 -26.15 -27.59
CA CYS A 1231 25.89 -25.91 -28.29
C CYS A 1231 26.11 -24.43 -28.61
N ARG A 1232 25.05 -23.64 -28.76
CA ARG A 1232 25.12 -22.19 -28.99
C ARG A 1232 25.92 -21.50 -27.89
N ASN A 1233 25.68 -21.86 -26.64
CA ASN A 1233 26.35 -21.25 -25.48
C ASN A 1233 27.81 -21.72 -25.32
N ALA A 1234 28.20 -22.82 -25.97
CA ALA A 1234 29.58 -23.32 -25.95
C ALA A 1234 30.45 -22.74 -27.08
N GLN A 1235 29.86 -22.09 -28.10
CA GLN A 1235 30.60 -21.45 -29.19
C GLN A 1235 31.09 -20.02 -28.87
N THR A 1236 30.90 -19.58 -27.62
CA THR A 1236 31.49 -18.34 -27.05
C THR A 1236 32.78 -18.59 -26.26
N PHE A 1237 33.52 -19.65 -26.58
CA PHE A 1237 34.93 -19.81 -26.21
C PHE A 1237 35.82 -19.88 -27.44
#